data_AF-A0ABD5TDD4-F1
#
_entry.id   AF-A0ABD5TDD4-F1
#
_cell.length_a   1.000
_cell.length_b   1.000
_cell.length_c   1.000
_cell.angle_alpha   90.00
_cell.angle_beta   90.00
_cell.angle_gamma   90.00
#
_symmetry.space_group_name_H-M   'P 1'
#
loop_
_entity.id
_entity.type
_entity.pdbx_description
1 polymer ?
#
loop_
_entity_poly.entity_id
_entity_poly.type
_entity_poly.pdbx_seq_one_letter_code
_entity_poly.pdbx_strand_id
1 'polypeptide(L)'
;MAPTEVDTDEIVHEPGEAFAEATNVRAFMREHGIDDYEELIERTTTELDGEPDSGVDWFWDELVDYLDIDFYEEYDAVRDDTDGPQFSDWYPGGEINVAHNVLDRHAAGDARDDVACVWEGEPGDVREVTFGDLHEQSNRVANYLESKGVDTGDTVGLYMPMVPEVMSILYGCFKVGAIAVPIFSGFGVDATATRIDDSECSVLFTGDGFYRRGSEITLKDAADEAIDEVGHVDDVVVFDRLGGSDPDAAVEVPWDDDRDSWWADSVAEASPVYETKSLPSDQESMLLYSSGTTGTPKGIVHTHAGVQLQCAKEIHFGFDQKPDDVFWWVSDIGWMMGPWTLIGNHSFGGTVLMYEGAPDHPGPDRFWETIDRHDVTQFGISPTAIRALRKHGDEHVEGHDLSSLRILGSTGEPWDPESWLWFYEHVGNGEIPIVNISGGTEICGCFLMPMPDQPLKPCTLGGPGLGMDIDIVDEAGESIADSNERGYLVARDSCPSMTKSLWSGDERYLAEYWSTFTEPPLWNHGDWAQKDEDGFWFLHGRADDTLNVAGRKVGPAEIEGVLIDHDAVNQAVAVGVDDDTTGTAVVAYVVLEPGADPGDDLREELRALVGEEHGKPFRPREILFVQEFPKTQSGKIIRRAVSAVYEGEDPGDLSSMENPEALEAIREAS
;
A
#
# COMPACT_ATOMS: atom_id res chain seq x y z
N MET A 1 25.92 -21.77 -14.47
CA MET A 1 25.26 -22.96 -13.89
C MET A 1 23.80 -22.78 -14.25
N ALA A 2 23.10 -23.80 -14.74
CA ALA A 2 21.65 -23.67 -14.89
C ALA A 2 21.06 -23.26 -13.53
N PRO A 3 20.12 -22.30 -13.45
CA PRO A 3 19.45 -22.04 -12.20
C PRO A 3 18.82 -23.35 -11.75
N THR A 4 19.19 -23.81 -10.56
CA THR A 4 18.42 -24.84 -9.86
C THR A 4 17.02 -24.26 -9.67
N GLU A 5 15.98 -24.95 -10.15
CA GLU A 5 14.59 -24.63 -9.81
C GLU A 5 14.53 -24.38 -8.30
N VAL A 6 14.12 -23.17 -7.92
CA VAL A 6 13.90 -22.80 -6.53
C VAL A 6 12.70 -23.62 -6.06
N ASP A 7 12.90 -24.45 -5.04
CA ASP A 7 11.80 -25.17 -4.41
C ASP A 7 10.98 -24.20 -3.57
N THR A 8 9.80 -23.84 -4.06
CA THR A 8 8.85 -22.95 -3.37
C THR A 8 7.99 -23.68 -2.35
N ASP A 9 8.01 -25.01 -2.33
CA ASP A 9 7.15 -25.81 -1.48
C ASP A 9 7.78 -26.07 -0.10
N GLU A 10 9.07 -25.77 0.08
CA GLU A 10 9.78 -25.91 1.35
C GLU A 10 9.62 -24.68 2.26
N ILE A 11 9.47 -24.92 3.57
CA ILE A 11 9.59 -23.89 4.60
C ILE A 11 11.06 -23.47 4.69
N VAL A 12 11.33 -22.18 4.44
CA VAL A 12 12.68 -21.60 4.39
C VAL A 12 13.00 -20.72 5.61
N HIS A 13 11.96 -20.28 6.32
CA HIS A 13 12.09 -19.55 7.58
C HIS A 13 11.38 -20.32 8.70
N GLU A 14 12.10 -20.55 9.80
CA GLU A 14 11.52 -20.99 11.07
C GLU A 14 11.97 -20.01 12.17
N PRO A 15 11.05 -19.33 12.85
CA PRO A 15 11.42 -18.36 13.87
C PRO A 15 12.01 -19.08 15.08
N GLY A 16 13.07 -18.50 15.64
CA GLY A 16 13.68 -19.04 16.85
C GLY A 16 12.72 -18.97 18.04
N GLU A 17 12.68 -20.02 18.88
CA GLU A 17 11.77 -20.12 20.04
C GLU A 17 11.81 -18.88 20.95
N ALA A 18 12.99 -18.31 21.19
CA ALA A 18 13.13 -17.11 22.02
C ALA A 18 12.57 -15.84 21.37
N PHE A 19 12.62 -15.74 20.05
CA PHE A 19 12.00 -14.64 19.30
C PHE A 19 10.48 -14.81 19.31
N ALA A 20 9.99 -16.00 18.95
CA ALA A 20 8.57 -16.33 18.96
C ALA A 20 7.90 -16.08 20.33
N GLU A 21 8.52 -16.50 21.44
CA GLU A 21 7.98 -16.27 22.80
C GLU A 21 8.00 -14.80 23.25
N ALA A 22 8.74 -13.93 22.56
CA ALA A 22 8.86 -12.52 22.85
C ALA A 22 7.96 -11.63 21.97
N THR A 23 7.26 -12.21 20.99
CA THR A 23 6.39 -11.44 20.09
C THR A 23 5.14 -10.95 20.81
N ASN A 24 4.60 -9.84 20.31
CA ASN A 24 3.35 -9.23 20.78
C ASN A 24 2.16 -10.16 20.53
N VAL A 25 2.14 -10.89 19.40
CA VAL A 25 1.10 -11.89 19.12
C VAL A 25 1.14 -13.03 20.14
N ARG A 26 2.34 -13.51 20.54
CA ARG A 26 2.45 -14.55 21.56
C ARG A 26 2.14 -14.03 22.96
N ALA A 27 2.33 -12.73 23.22
CA ALA A 27 1.84 -12.10 24.44
C ALA A 27 0.30 -12.14 24.51
N PHE A 28 -0.39 -11.73 23.45
CA PHE A 28 -1.85 -11.77 23.34
C PHE A 28 -2.39 -13.19 23.48
N MET A 29 -1.81 -14.16 22.78
CA MET A 29 -2.22 -15.56 22.88
C MET A 29 -2.11 -16.08 24.33
N ARG A 30 -1.05 -15.74 25.06
CA ARG A 30 -0.89 -16.17 26.46
C ARG A 30 -1.89 -15.49 27.40
N GLU A 31 -2.24 -14.24 27.13
CA GLU A 31 -3.22 -13.49 27.91
C GLU A 31 -4.62 -14.11 27.81
N HIS A 32 -5.02 -14.52 26.60
CA HIS A 32 -6.33 -15.13 26.33
C HIS A 32 -6.34 -16.66 26.33
N GLY A 33 -5.21 -17.29 26.65
CA GLY A 33 -5.09 -18.75 26.76
C GLY A 33 -5.26 -19.50 25.44
N ILE A 34 -4.81 -18.89 24.34
CA ILE A 34 -4.83 -19.44 22.98
C ILE A 34 -3.55 -20.25 22.75
N ASP A 35 -3.67 -21.51 22.31
CA ASP A 35 -2.55 -22.44 22.24
C ASP A 35 -1.70 -22.27 20.96
N ASP A 36 -2.37 -22.12 19.81
CA ASP A 36 -1.76 -22.06 18.49
C ASP A 36 -2.42 -21.06 17.53
N TYR A 37 -1.81 -20.88 16.35
CA TYR A 37 -2.25 -19.89 15.37
C TYR A 37 -3.61 -20.21 14.73
N GLU A 38 -3.93 -21.49 14.54
CA GLU A 38 -5.22 -21.89 13.99
C GLU A 38 -6.34 -21.51 14.96
N GLU A 39 -6.15 -21.80 16.25
CA GLU A 39 -7.04 -21.33 17.30
C GLU A 39 -7.07 -19.80 17.37
N LEU A 40 -5.94 -19.11 17.23
CA LEU A 40 -5.91 -17.64 17.22
C LEU A 40 -6.81 -17.06 16.13
N ILE A 41 -6.67 -17.52 14.88
CA ILE A 41 -7.51 -17.05 13.78
C ILE A 41 -8.97 -17.38 14.06
N GLU A 42 -9.29 -18.61 14.43
CA GLU A 42 -10.67 -19.03 14.74
C GLU A 42 -11.28 -18.17 15.86
N ARG A 43 -10.52 -17.89 16.93
CA ARG A 43 -10.96 -17.04 18.05
C ARG A 43 -11.20 -15.60 17.62
N THR A 44 -10.38 -15.04 16.73
CA THR A 44 -10.55 -13.65 16.30
C THR A 44 -11.64 -13.45 15.23
N THR A 45 -12.12 -14.52 14.58
CA THR A 45 -13.07 -14.40 13.46
C THR A 45 -14.41 -15.12 13.68
N THR A 46 -14.45 -16.15 14.51
CA THR A 46 -15.63 -17.01 14.64
C THR A 46 -16.17 -17.00 16.06
N GLU A 47 -17.48 -16.78 16.22
CA GLU A 47 -18.15 -17.00 17.51
C GLU A 47 -18.18 -18.50 17.85
N LEU A 48 -17.47 -18.89 18.90
CA LEU A 48 -17.33 -20.29 19.31
C LEU A 48 -18.25 -20.64 20.49
N ASP A 49 -18.98 -21.74 20.36
CA ASP A 49 -19.91 -22.24 21.38
C ASP A 49 -19.19 -22.51 22.72
N GLY A 50 -19.44 -21.64 23.71
CA GLY A 50 -18.92 -21.78 25.07
C GLY A 50 -17.56 -21.12 25.31
N GLU A 51 -17.03 -20.38 24.33
CA GLU A 51 -15.84 -19.55 24.46
C GLU A 51 -16.25 -18.07 24.35
N PRO A 52 -16.38 -17.35 25.47
CA PRO A 52 -16.85 -15.96 25.47
C PRO A 52 -15.88 -15.00 24.78
N ASP A 53 -14.60 -15.34 24.76
CA ASP A 53 -13.54 -14.50 24.21
C ASP A 53 -13.30 -14.91 22.74
N SER A 54 -14.35 -14.92 21.92
CA SER A 54 -14.29 -15.32 20.50
C SER A 54 -15.26 -14.54 19.61
N GLY A 55 -14.93 -14.44 18.33
CA GLY A 55 -15.68 -13.73 17.30
C GLY A 55 -15.10 -12.37 16.95
N VAL A 56 -15.46 -11.88 15.77
CA VAL A 56 -15.01 -10.58 15.24
C VAL A 56 -15.33 -9.46 16.23
N ASP A 57 -16.56 -9.41 16.75
CA ASP A 57 -16.99 -8.38 17.70
C ASP A 57 -16.17 -8.41 18.99
N TRP A 58 -15.90 -9.60 19.55
CA TRP A 58 -15.05 -9.72 20.75
C TRP A 58 -13.64 -9.19 20.49
N PHE A 59 -13.02 -9.63 19.39
CA PHE A 59 -11.64 -9.25 19.12
C PHE A 59 -11.48 -7.74 18.95
N TRP A 60 -12.37 -7.11 18.18
CA TRP A 60 -12.32 -5.66 17.95
C TRP A 60 -12.74 -4.83 19.17
N ASP A 61 -13.53 -5.38 20.10
CA ASP A 61 -13.79 -4.79 21.42
C ASP A 61 -12.52 -4.84 22.29
N GLU A 62 -11.92 -6.02 22.40
CA GLU A 62 -10.71 -6.27 23.21
C GLU A 62 -9.52 -5.41 22.74
N LEU A 63 -9.37 -5.21 21.44
CA LEU A 63 -8.26 -4.41 20.90
C LEU A 63 -8.28 -2.95 21.34
N VAL A 64 -9.43 -2.37 21.68
CA VAL A 64 -9.49 -0.99 22.18
C VAL A 64 -8.72 -0.89 23.50
N ASP A 65 -8.97 -1.80 24.43
CA ASP A 65 -8.28 -1.83 25.72
C ASP A 65 -6.85 -2.37 25.59
N TYR A 66 -6.65 -3.45 24.82
CA TYR A 66 -5.35 -4.11 24.69
C TYR A 66 -4.29 -3.24 24.02
N LEU A 67 -4.68 -2.45 23.00
CA LEU A 67 -3.79 -1.52 22.30
C LEU A 67 -3.77 -0.12 22.92
N ASP A 68 -4.48 0.07 24.06
CA ASP A 68 -4.60 1.34 24.76
C ASP A 68 -5.08 2.44 23.78
N ILE A 69 -6.27 2.29 23.19
CA ILE A 69 -6.84 3.28 22.27
C ILE A 69 -7.85 4.14 23.02
N ASP A 70 -7.58 5.44 23.05
CA ASP A 70 -8.38 6.42 23.79
C ASP A 70 -9.62 6.85 23.01
N PHE A 71 -10.80 6.66 23.62
CA PHE A 71 -12.06 7.30 23.25
C PHE A 71 -12.38 8.40 24.26
N TYR A 72 -12.79 9.57 23.76
CA TYR A 72 -13.30 10.68 24.59
C TYR A 72 -14.65 10.33 25.24
N GLU A 73 -15.51 9.64 24.47
CA GLU A 73 -16.77 9.06 24.93
C GLU A 73 -16.81 7.59 24.53
N GLU A 74 -17.17 6.70 25.47
CA GLU A 74 -17.31 5.26 25.24
C GLU A 74 -18.41 4.97 24.20
N TYR A 75 -18.21 3.94 23.37
CA TYR A 75 -19.19 3.51 22.38
C TYR A 75 -20.34 2.69 22.99
N ASP A 76 -21.52 2.76 22.37
CA ASP A 76 -22.72 2.05 22.81
C ASP A 76 -22.72 0.56 22.41
N ALA A 77 -22.03 0.23 21.31
CA ALA A 77 -21.83 -1.12 20.78
C ALA A 77 -20.55 -1.18 19.96
N VAL A 78 -19.99 -2.38 19.75
CA VAL A 78 -18.80 -2.58 18.91
C VAL A 78 -19.13 -2.40 17.44
N ARG A 79 -20.30 -2.87 17.02
CA ARG A 79 -20.75 -2.88 15.62
C ARG A 79 -22.27 -2.76 15.52
N ASP A 80 -22.74 -2.02 14.52
CA ASP A 80 -24.11 -2.07 13.99
C ASP A 80 -24.06 -2.41 12.50
N ASP A 81 -24.57 -3.58 12.13
CA ASP A 81 -24.63 -4.09 10.76
C ASP A 81 -26.08 -4.26 10.26
N THR A 82 -27.04 -3.54 10.87
CA THR A 82 -28.48 -3.67 10.58
C THR A 82 -28.82 -3.43 9.11
N ASP A 83 -28.06 -2.58 8.41
CA ASP A 83 -28.21 -2.28 6.98
C ASP A 83 -27.44 -3.24 6.05
N GLY A 84 -26.82 -4.28 6.63
CA GLY A 84 -26.03 -5.30 5.96
C GLY A 84 -24.53 -5.13 6.16
N PRO A 85 -23.73 -6.18 5.89
CA PRO A 85 -22.27 -6.13 6.09
C PRO A 85 -21.56 -5.15 5.15
N GLN A 86 -22.26 -4.63 4.14
CA GLN A 86 -21.75 -3.60 3.23
C GLN A 86 -21.64 -2.23 3.90
N PHE A 87 -22.42 -1.99 4.96
CA PHE A 87 -22.60 -0.69 5.60
C PHE A 87 -22.49 -0.83 7.13
N SER A 88 -21.56 -1.66 7.61
CA SER A 88 -21.33 -1.81 9.05
C SER A 88 -20.75 -0.53 9.65
N ASP A 89 -21.43 -0.01 10.68
CA ASP A 89 -20.91 1.06 11.52
C ASP A 89 -20.15 0.46 12.71
N TRP A 90 -18.94 0.94 12.96
CA TRP A 90 -18.08 0.46 14.04
C TRP A 90 -17.96 1.47 15.17
N TYR A 91 -18.06 0.97 16.40
CA TYR A 91 -18.04 1.73 17.65
C TYR A 91 -19.11 2.85 17.73
N PRO A 92 -20.37 2.64 17.27
CA PRO A 92 -21.39 3.69 17.28
C PRO A 92 -21.59 4.31 18.66
N GLY A 93 -21.76 5.63 18.70
CA GLY A 93 -21.87 6.41 19.93
C GLY A 93 -20.53 6.79 20.55
N GLY A 94 -19.42 6.17 20.14
CA GLY A 94 -18.09 6.53 20.60
C GLY A 94 -17.59 7.82 19.96
N GLU A 95 -16.81 8.59 20.72
CA GLU A 95 -16.09 9.75 20.18
C GLU A 95 -14.57 9.56 20.31
N ILE A 96 -13.83 9.82 19.24
CA ILE A 96 -12.38 9.59 19.10
C ILE A 96 -11.74 10.65 18.22
N ASN A 97 -10.41 10.76 18.26
CA ASN A 97 -9.65 11.42 17.22
C ASN A 97 -8.33 10.67 16.99
N VAL A 98 -7.98 10.43 15.73
CA VAL A 98 -6.72 9.76 15.35
C VAL A 98 -5.52 10.60 15.85
N ALA A 99 -5.53 11.92 15.64
CA ALA A 99 -4.44 12.79 16.09
C ALA A 99 -4.28 12.81 17.61
N HIS A 100 -5.33 12.56 18.38
CA HIS A 100 -5.21 12.41 19.82
C HIS A 100 -4.36 11.19 20.19
N ASN A 101 -4.72 10.04 19.61
CA ASN A 101 -4.10 8.74 19.87
C ASN A 101 -2.67 8.65 19.35
N VAL A 102 -2.40 9.24 18.18
CA VAL A 102 -1.07 9.13 17.55
C VAL A 102 -0.13 10.30 17.89
N LEU A 103 -0.60 11.37 18.54
CA LEU A 103 0.23 12.55 18.76
C LEU A 103 0.01 13.21 20.13
N ASP A 104 -1.21 13.63 20.44
CA ASP A 104 -1.44 14.52 21.59
C ASP A 104 -1.08 13.87 22.92
N ARG A 105 -1.47 12.61 23.12
CA ARG A 105 -1.18 11.88 24.35
C ARG A 105 0.31 11.69 24.57
N HIS A 106 1.06 11.43 23.49
CA HIS A 106 2.51 11.25 23.52
C HIS A 106 3.21 12.59 23.79
N ALA A 107 2.79 13.66 23.10
CA ALA A 107 3.32 15.00 23.27
C ALA A 107 2.98 15.65 24.63
N ALA A 108 1.95 15.15 25.33
CA ALA A 108 1.59 15.54 26.70
C ALA A 108 2.28 14.68 27.77
N GLY A 109 2.79 13.50 27.40
CA GLY A 109 3.40 12.51 28.29
C GLY A 109 4.92 12.56 28.32
N ASP A 110 5.51 11.42 28.72
CA ASP A 110 6.97 11.26 28.82
C ASP A 110 7.65 11.19 27.43
N ALA A 111 6.90 10.77 26.39
CA ALA A 111 7.39 10.65 25.02
C ALA A 111 7.50 11.98 24.26
N ARG A 112 7.20 13.12 24.91
CA ARG A 112 7.22 14.43 24.26
C ARG A 112 8.55 14.75 23.57
N ASP A 113 9.65 14.43 24.23
CA ASP A 113 11.01 14.72 23.74
C ASP A 113 11.58 13.54 22.93
N ASP A 114 10.83 12.44 22.77
CA ASP A 114 11.23 11.30 21.94
C ASP A 114 11.04 11.62 20.45
N VAL A 115 11.88 11.00 19.62
CA VAL A 115 11.87 11.23 18.17
C VAL A 115 10.69 10.52 17.54
N ALA A 116 9.76 11.27 16.96
CA ALA A 116 8.66 10.72 16.16
C ALA A 116 9.16 10.36 14.77
N CYS A 117 9.99 11.22 14.15
CA CYS A 117 10.46 11.00 12.79
C CYS A 117 11.94 11.36 12.64
N VAL A 118 12.70 10.43 12.06
CA VAL A 118 14.01 10.70 11.45
C VAL A 118 13.78 10.90 9.95
N TRP A 119 14.02 12.10 9.45
CA TRP A 119 13.90 12.40 8.03
C TRP A 119 15.28 12.56 7.39
N GLU A 120 15.48 11.90 6.25
CA GLU A 120 16.65 12.10 5.40
C GLU A 120 16.24 12.56 3.99
N GLY A 121 16.77 13.72 3.58
CA GLY A 121 16.65 14.23 2.22
C GLY A 121 17.62 13.53 1.28
N GLU A 122 17.29 13.47 -0.02
CA GLU A 122 18.20 12.89 -1.02
C GLU A 122 19.61 13.54 -1.05
N PRO A 123 19.75 14.87 -0.88
CA PRO A 123 21.07 15.52 -0.79
C PRO A 123 21.90 15.16 0.46
N GLY A 124 21.30 14.43 1.43
CA GLY A 124 21.94 14.02 2.68
C GLY A 124 21.60 14.90 3.89
N ASP A 125 20.61 15.79 3.77
CA ASP A 125 20.08 16.55 4.90
C ASP A 125 19.39 15.59 5.89
N VAL A 126 19.62 15.76 7.19
CA VAL A 126 18.96 14.95 8.23
C VAL A 126 18.25 15.85 9.23
N ARG A 127 16.99 15.52 9.54
CA ARG A 127 16.18 16.18 10.56
C ARG A 127 15.60 15.15 11.51
N GLU A 128 15.69 15.41 12.80
CA GLU A 128 14.93 14.69 13.82
C GLU A 128 13.76 15.57 14.25
N VAL A 129 12.56 15.01 14.24
CA VAL A 129 11.33 15.68 14.66
C VAL A 129 10.80 14.93 15.88
N THR A 130 10.73 15.61 17.01
CA THR A 130 10.16 15.03 18.24
C THR A 130 8.63 15.02 18.21
N PHE A 131 7.99 14.22 19.07
CA PHE A 131 6.53 14.29 19.25
C PHE A 131 6.07 15.69 19.67
N GLY A 132 6.86 16.40 20.49
CA GLY A 132 6.62 17.79 20.87
C GLY A 132 6.66 18.75 19.69
N ASP A 133 7.65 18.63 18.81
CA ASP A 133 7.78 19.45 17.60
C ASP A 133 6.61 19.18 16.64
N LEU A 134 6.32 17.90 16.39
CA LEU A 134 5.24 17.48 15.52
C LEU A 134 3.88 17.96 16.03
N HIS A 135 3.63 17.85 17.34
CA HIS A 135 2.41 18.35 17.97
C HIS A 135 2.23 19.86 17.79
N GLU A 136 3.29 20.65 18.01
CA GLU A 136 3.22 22.09 17.80
C GLU A 136 2.94 22.45 16.34
N GLN A 137 3.57 21.76 15.38
CA GLN A 137 3.33 22.00 13.96
C GLN A 137 1.95 21.55 13.49
N SER A 138 1.47 20.38 13.92
CA SER A 138 0.10 19.93 13.62
C SER A 138 -0.96 20.87 14.18
N ASN A 139 -0.74 21.45 15.36
CA ASN A 139 -1.64 22.46 15.92
C ASN A 139 -1.64 23.76 15.10
N ARG A 140 -0.50 24.13 14.50
CA ARG A 140 -0.44 25.28 13.58
C ARG A 140 -1.23 25.03 12.32
N VAL A 141 -1.09 23.83 11.73
CA VAL A 141 -1.92 23.42 10.59
C VAL A 141 -3.40 23.50 10.95
N ALA A 142 -3.81 22.93 12.09
CA ALA A 142 -5.20 22.94 12.52
C ALA A 142 -5.75 24.37 12.65
N ASN A 143 -5.02 25.27 13.34
CA ASN A 143 -5.41 26.68 13.44
C ASN A 143 -5.43 27.40 12.09
N TYR A 144 -4.52 27.07 11.18
CA TYR A 144 -4.50 27.62 9.83
C TYR A 144 -5.75 27.19 9.06
N LEU A 145 -6.07 25.90 9.04
CA LEU A 145 -7.25 25.35 8.38
C LEU A 145 -8.55 26.01 8.87
N GLU A 146 -8.75 26.11 10.19
CA GLU A 146 -9.90 26.82 10.74
C GLU A 146 -9.94 28.31 10.34
N SER A 147 -8.79 28.96 10.23
CA SER A 147 -8.72 30.36 9.80
C SER A 147 -9.13 30.56 8.33
N LYS A 148 -9.01 29.50 7.52
CA LYS A 148 -9.50 29.43 6.14
C LYS A 148 -10.95 28.97 6.03
N GLY A 149 -11.59 28.65 7.16
CA GLY A 149 -12.98 28.25 7.20
C GLY A 149 -13.21 26.77 6.90
N VAL A 150 -12.17 25.94 7.01
CA VAL A 150 -12.30 24.48 6.92
C VAL A 150 -13.01 23.98 8.18
N ASP A 151 -14.16 23.35 8.00
CA ASP A 151 -14.99 22.74 9.03
C ASP A 151 -14.84 21.20 9.02
N THR A 152 -15.50 20.54 9.99
CA THR A 152 -15.51 19.08 10.07
C THR A 152 -16.25 18.48 8.87
N GLY A 153 -15.61 17.54 8.18
CA GLY A 153 -16.12 16.91 6.94
C GLY A 153 -15.64 17.57 5.65
N ASP A 154 -15.00 18.75 5.70
CA ASP A 154 -14.39 19.37 4.52
C ASP A 154 -13.11 18.62 4.11
N THR A 155 -12.81 18.58 2.82
CA THR A 155 -11.64 17.89 2.27
C THR A 155 -10.43 18.82 2.12
N VAL A 156 -9.23 18.28 2.38
CA VAL A 156 -7.97 19.01 2.27
C VAL A 156 -6.97 18.19 1.46
N GLY A 157 -6.48 18.76 0.36
CA GLY A 157 -5.55 18.10 -0.55
C GLY A 157 -4.10 18.16 -0.06
N LEU A 158 -3.39 17.03 -0.13
CA LEU A 158 -1.98 16.89 0.23
C LEU A 158 -1.20 16.42 -1.01
N TYR A 159 -0.80 17.35 -1.88
CA TYR A 159 0.08 17.08 -3.02
C TYR A 159 1.51 17.48 -2.66
N MET A 160 2.12 16.71 -1.75
CA MET A 160 3.33 17.07 -1.02
C MET A 160 4.47 16.10 -1.32
N PRO A 161 5.74 16.56 -1.34
CA PRO A 161 6.88 15.65 -1.29
C PRO A 161 6.99 14.95 0.07
N MET A 162 7.81 13.90 0.16
CA MET A 162 8.08 13.17 1.41
C MET A 162 9.01 13.97 2.33
N VAL A 163 8.42 14.97 3.01
CA VAL A 163 9.03 15.83 4.03
C VAL A 163 8.22 15.79 5.33
N PRO A 164 8.80 16.04 6.51
CA PRO A 164 8.10 15.94 7.80
C PRO A 164 6.83 16.78 7.93
N GLU A 165 6.76 17.89 7.20
CA GLU A 165 5.59 18.75 7.14
C GLU A 165 4.33 17.99 6.68
N VAL A 166 4.47 16.92 5.89
CA VAL A 166 3.34 16.07 5.47
C VAL A 166 2.63 15.41 6.66
N MET A 167 3.38 15.00 7.69
CA MET A 167 2.81 14.43 8.92
C MET A 167 2.05 15.51 9.69
N SER A 168 2.61 16.72 9.73
CA SER A 168 1.97 17.86 10.40
C SER A 168 0.63 18.20 9.74
N ILE A 169 0.59 18.13 8.40
CA ILE A 169 -0.63 18.38 7.62
C ILE A 169 -1.68 17.30 7.89
N LEU A 170 -1.31 16.02 7.74
CA LEU A 170 -2.21 14.89 7.96
C LEU A 170 -2.87 14.96 9.35
N TYR A 171 -2.06 15.15 10.40
CA TYR A 171 -2.58 15.23 11.76
C TYR A 171 -3.33 16.54 12.05
N GLY A 172 -2.96 17.63 11.39
CA GLY A 172 -3.73 18.88 11.43
C GLY A 172 -5.14 18.71 10.87
N CYS A 173 -5.30 17.98 9.75
CA CYS A 173 -6.60 17.64 9.19
C CYS A 173 -7.44 16.81 10.18
N PHE A 174 -6.85 15.76 10.75
CA PHE A 174 -7.53 14.94 11.76
C PHE A 174 -7.96 15.76 12.99
N LYS A 175 -7.12 16.68 13.46
CA LYS A 175 -7.44 17.54 14.61
C LYS A 175 -8.70 18.38 14.41
N VAL A 176 -8.86 18.97 13.23
CA VAL A 176 -10.03 19.80 12.89
C VAL A 176 -11.22 18.97 12.40
N GLY A 177 -11.05 17.65 12.20
CA GLY A 177 -12.05 16.76 11.62
C GLY A 177 -12.23 16.95 10.12
N ALA A 178 -11.24 17.51 9.43
CA ALA A 178 -11.21 17.56 7.98
C ALA A 178 -10.76 16.22 7.41
N ILE A 179 -11.23 15.91 6.21
CA ILE A 179 -10.92 14.67 5.49
C ILE A 179 -9.64 14.90 4.69
N ALA A 180 -8.54 14.25 5.08
CA ALA A 180 -7.29 14.39 4.36
C ALA A 180 -7.33 13.63 3.03
N VAL A 181 -6.81 14.25 1.97
CA VAL A 181 -6.72 13.66 0.63
C VAL A 181 -5.26 13.59 0.19
N PRO A 182 -4.51 12.54 0.57
CA PRO A 182 -3.16 12.32 0.08
C PRO A 182 -3.11 12.09 -1.43
N ILE A 183 -2.28 12.88 -2.12
CA ILE A 183 -2.08 12.80 -3.57
C ILE A 183 -0.59 12.56 -3.83
N PHE A 184 -0.27 11.46 -4.51
CA PHE A 184 1.11 11.10 -4.83
C PHE A 184 1.80 12.22 -5.62
N SER A 185 2.95 12.71 -5.12
CA SER A 185 3.66 13.85 -5.72
C SER A 185 4.19 13.59 -7.13
N GLY A 186 4.29 12.32 -7.54
CA GLY A 186 4.68 11.95 -8.90
C GLY A 186 3.53 12.02 -9.92
N PHE A 187 2.27 12.21 -9.50
CA PHE A 187 1.14 12.30 -10.43
C PHE A 187 1.30 13.47 -11.41
N GLY A 188 0.96 13.19 -12.67
CA GLY A 188 0.80 14.24 -13.68
C GLY A 188 -0.45 15.08 -13.43
N VAL A 189 -0.61 16.13 -14.24
CA VAL A 189 -1.68 17.14 -14.12
C VAL A 189 -3.06 16.49 -14.10
N ASP A 190 -3.45 15.74 -15.13
CA ASP A 190 -4.79 15.13 -15.24
C ASP A 190 -5.14 14.24 -14.03
N ALA A 191 -4.18 13.44 -13.57
CA ALA A 191 -4.36 12.53 -12.44
C ALA A 191 -4.52 13.29 -11.12
N THR A 192 -3.82 14.41 -10.98
CA THR A 192 -3.91 15.32 -9.82
C THR A 192 -5.24 16.07 -9.86
N ALA A 193 -5.59 16.69 -10.99
CA ALA A 193 -6.83 17.43 -11.21
C ALA A 193 -8.06 16.56 -10.91
N THR A 194 -8.09 15.32 -11.41
CA THR A 194 -9.21 14.39 -11.16
C THR A 194 -9.44 14.12 -9.67
N ARG A 195 -8.39 14.07 -8.86
CA ARG A 195 -8.49 13.83 -7.40
C ARG A 195 -8.91 15.07 -6.65
N ILE A 196 -8.41 16.24 -7.06
CA ILE A 196 -8.84 17.53 -6.53
C ILE A 196 -10.34 17.72 -6.84
N ASP A 197 -10.77 17.43 -8.06
CA ASP A 197 -12.15 17.58 -8.50
C ASP A 197 -13.11 16.64 -7.78
N ASP A 198 -12.79 15.34 -7.73
CA ASP A 198 -13.66 14.35 -7.08
C ASP A 198 -13.81 14.62 -5.59
N SER A 199 -12.73 15.04 -4.91
CA SER A 199 -12.78 15.37 -3.48
C SER A 199 -13.33 16.76 -3.18
N GLU A 200 -13.48 17.64 -4.18
CA GLU A 200 -13.91 19.02 -4.05
C GLU A 200 -13.08 19.82 -3.02
N CYS A 201 -11.77 19.57 -2.91
CA CYS A 201 -10.94 20.19 -1.87
C CYS A 201 -10.73 21.70 -2.10
N SER A 202 -11.01 22.50 -1.07
CA SER A 202 -10.86 23.97 -1.12
C SER A 202 -9.46 24.47 -0.72
N VAL A 203 -8.71 23.65 0.02
CA VAL A 203 -7.33 23.93 0.44
C VAL A 203 -6.39 22.85 -0.08
N LEU A 204 -5.29 23.26 -0.71
CA LEU A 204 -4.23 22.36 -1.20
C LEU A 204 -2.89 22.70 -0.55
N PHE A 205 -2.25 21.71 0.07
CA PHE A 205 -0.84 21.79 0.46
C PHE A 205 0.04 21.21 -0.65
N THR A 206 1.08 21.94 -1.01
CA THR A 206 2.09 21.48 -1.97
C THR A 206 3.49 21.99 -1.62
N GLY A 207 4.50 21.62 -2.41
CA GLY A 207 5.87 22.13 -2.31
C GLY A 207 6.26 22.91 -3.56
N ASP A 208 7.33 23.71 -3.47
CA ASP A 208 7.99 24.25 -4.66
C ASP A 208 8.61 23.11 -5.52
N GLY A 209 9.11 22.06 -4.87
CA GLY A 209 9.60 20.85 -5.51
C GLY A 209 10.26 19.85 -4.55
N PHE A 210 11.06 18.95 -5.09
CA PHE A 210 11.86 17.98 -4.34
C PHE A 210 13.05 17.46 -5.15
N TYR A 211 13.91 16.65 -4.52
CA TYR A 211 15.07 16.05 -5.18
C TYR A 211 14.80 14.60 -5.59
N ARG A 212 15.14 14.26 -6.84
CA ARG A 212 15.11 12.88 -7.35
C ARG A 212 16.32 12.58 -8.22
N ARG A 213 17.08 11.56 -7.85
CA ARG A 213 18.34 11.15 -8.48
C ARG A 213 19.32 12.33 -8.67
N GLY A 214 19.36 13.23 -7.69
CA GLY A 214 20.20 14.42 -7.68
C GLY A 214 19.72 15.57 -8.58
N SER A 215 18.54 15.43 -9.20
CA SER A 215 17.88 16.50 -9.97
C SER A 215 16.79 17.16 -9.14
N GLU A 216 16.60 18.46 -9.35
CA GLU A 216 15.46 19.20 -8.81
C GLU A 216 14.22 18.94 -9.69
N ILE A 217 13.12 18.55 -9.07
CA ILE A 217 11.81 18.34 -9.70
C ILE A 217 10.86 19.39 -9.15
N THR A 218 10.30 20.24 -10.01
CA THR A 218 9.30 21.25 -9.60
C THR A 218 7.93 20.59 -9.44
N LEU A 219 7.18 21.02 -8.42
CA LEU A 219 5.87 20.44 -8.09
C LEU A 219 4.73 21.47 -8.28
N LYS A 220 5.03 22.74 -7.99
CA LYS A 220 4.04 23.83 -8.05
C LYS A 220 3.50 24.10 -9.46
N ASP A 221 4.30 23.90 -10.51
CA ASP A 221 3.82 24.04 -11.90
C ASP A 221 2.66 23.09 -12.21
N ALA A 222 2.82 21.79 -11.89
CA ALA A 222 1.79 20.78 -12.11
C ALA A 222 0.57 21.01 -11.21
N ALA A 223 0.77 21.51 -9.98
CA ALA A 223 -0.31 21.88 -9.09
C ALA A 223 -1.17 23.02 -9.68
N ASP A 224 -0.55 24.06 -10.22
CA ASP A 224 -1.26 25.19 -10.82
C ASP A 224 -2.05 24.78 -12.06
N GLU A 225 -1.44 23.97 -12.95
CA GLU A 225 -2.14 23.44 -14.12
C GLU A 225 -3.36 22.60 -13.70
N ALA A 226 -3.23 21.75 -12.66
CA ALA A 226 -4.33 20.95 -12.16
C ALA A 226 -5.44 21.80 -11.52
N ILE A 227 -5.08 22.85 -10.77
CA ILE A 227 -6.04 23.78 -10.17
C ILE A 227 -6.80 24.55 -11.27
N ASP A 228 -6.11 24.97 -12.33
CA ASP A 228 -6.73 25.69 -13.45
C ASP A 228 -7.76 24.83 -14.20
N GLU A 229 -7.56 23.51 -14.27
CA GLU A 229 -8.52 22.58 -14.87
C GLU A 229 -9.84 22.48 -14.08
N VAL A 230 -9.75 22.47 -12.75
CA VAL A 230 -10.91 22.24 -11.86
C VAL A 230 -11.58 23.53 -11.38
N GLY A 231 -10.83 24.61 -11.24
CA GLY A 231 -11.32 25.97 -11.04
C GLY A 231 -11.97 26.31 -9.69
N HIS A 232 -11.74 25.53 -8.62
CA HIS A 232 -12.41 25.74 -7.32
C HIS A 232 -11.51 25.65 -6.07
N VAL A 233 -10.17 25.55 -6.20
CA VAL A 233 -9.26 25.60 -5.05
C VAL A 233 -9.07 27.06 -4.61
N ASP A 234 -9.43 27.36 -3.36
CA ASP A 234 -9.46 28.72 -2.80
C ASP A 234 -8.11 29.13 -2.17
N ASP A 235 -7.39 28.19 -1.56
CA ASP A 235 -6.13 28.47 -0.85
C ASP A 235 -5.07 27.39 -1.15
N VAL A 236 -3.85 27.83 -1.45
CA VAL A 236 -2.69 26.95 -1.65
C VAL A 236 -1.57 27.33 -0.69
N VAL A 237 -1.04 26.33 0.03
CA VAL A 237 0.15 26.50 0.88
C VAL A 237 1.33 25.80 0.24
N VAL A 238 2.39 26.56 -0.04
CA VAL A 238 3.62 26.05 -0.68
C VAL A 238 4.72 25.90 0.37
N PHE A 239 5.24 24.68 0.53
CA PHE A 239 6.43 24.39 1.31
C PHE A 239 7.70 24.69 0.51
N ASP A 240 8.63 25.42 1.11
CA ASP A 240 9.88 25.85 0.48
C ASP A 240 10.97 24.78 0.67
N ARG A 241 11.01 23.81 -0.24
CA ARG A 241 11.97 22.70 -0.23
C ARG A 241 13.20 22.98 -1.09
N LEU A 242 13.02 23.64 -2.24
CA LEU A 242 14.08 23.98 -3.20
C LEU A 242 14.64 25.40 -3.00
N GLY A 243 14.09 26.18 -2.07
CA GLY A 243 14.52 27.54 -1.80
C GLY A 243 13.81 28.58 -2.67
N GLY A 244 12.69 28.22 -3.32
CA GLY A 244 11.93 29.11 -4.21
C GLY A 244 11.34 30.35 -3.53
N SER A 245 11.32 30.40 -2.19
CA SER A 245 10.91 31.62 -1.47
C SER A 245 11.96 32.75 -1.52
N ASP A 246 13.23 32.43 -1.80
CA ASP A 246 14.28 33.43 -1.97
C ASP A 246 14.19 34.06 -3.38
N PRO A 247 13.98 35.39 -3.52
CA PRO A 247 13.90 36.04 -4.82
C PRO A 247 15.21 35.97 -5.64
N ASP A 248 16.33 35.60 -5.03
CA ASP A 248 17.61 35.37 -5.71
C ASP A 248 17.87 33.86 -6.01
N ALA A 249 16.90 32.97 -5.72
CA ALA A 249 16.99 31.54 -6.01
C ALA A 249 17.04 31.24 -7.52
N ALA A 250 17.58 30.07 -7.87
CA ALA A 250 17.63 29.62 -9.25
C ALA A 250 16.30 29.01 -9.74
N VAL A 251 15.46 28.53 -8.81
CA VAL A 251 14.15 27.93 -9.08
C VAL A 251 13.12 29.05 -9.13
N GLU A 252 12.46 29.21 -10.28
CA GLU A 252 11.30 30.11 -10.41
C GLU A 252 10.04 29.31 -10.08
N VAL A 253 9.23 29.82 -9.16
CA VAL A 253 7.97 29.18 -8.71
C VAL A 253 6.79 30.02 -9.22
N PRO A 254 5.85 29.45 -9.99
CA PRO A 254 4.67 30.19 -10.41
C PRO A 254 3.80 30.53 -9.19
N TRP A 255 3.20 31.72 -9.21
CA TRP A 255 2.56 32.31 -8.04
C TRP A 255 1.30 33.09 -8.40
N ASP A 256 0.23 32.85 -7.65
CA ASP A 256 -1.00 33.64 -7.62
C ASP A 256 -1.12 34.36 -6.26
N ASP A 257 -1.01 35.69 -6.25
CA ASP A 257 -1.07 36.51 -5.02
C ASP A 257 -2.42 36.43 -4.27
N ASP A 258 -3.51 36.03 -4.96
CA ASP A 258 -4.84 35.95 -4.36
C ASP A 258 -5.13 34.56 -3.75
N ARG A 259 -4.31 33.54 -4.05
CA ARG A 259 -4.52 32.13 -3.66
C ARG A 259 -3.34 31.50 -2.90
N ASP A 260 -2.11 31.84 -3.29
CA ASP A 260 -0.91 31.14 -2.84
C ASP A 260 -0.26 31.82 -1.63
N SER A 261 0.23 31.00 -0.69
CA SER A 261 1.00 31.45 0.46
C SER A 261 2.16 30.51 0.76
N TRP A 262 3.29 31.06 1.21
CA TRP A 262 4.41 30.24 1.71
C TRP A 262 4.07 29.68 3.09
N TRP A 263 4.43 28.42 3.35
CA TRP A 263 4.30 27.79 4.67
C TRP A 263 4.85 28.66 5.80
N ALA A 264 6.00 29.30 5.57
CA ALA A 264 6.68 30.16 6.55
C ALA A 264 5.89 31.43 6.92
N ASP A 265 5.07 31.93 5.99
CA ASP A 265 4.30 33.17 6.14
C ASP A 265 2.81 32.90 6.44
N SER A 266 2.40 31.62 6.54
CA SER A 266 1.03 31.21 6.80
C SER A 266 0.94 30.26 7.99
N VAL A 267 1.14 28.95 7.76
CA VAL A 267 1.05 27.92 8.79
C VAL A 267 2.03 28.19 9.93
N ALA A 268 3.28 28.53 9.63
CA ALA A 268 4.29 28.76 10.66
C ALA A 268 3.95 29.96 11.58
N GLU A 269 3.13 30.91 11.14
CA GLU A 269 2.65 32.05 11.94
C GLU A 269 1.42 31.72 12.82
N ALA A 270 0.70 30.63 12.52
CA ALA A 270 -0.48 30.21 13.27
C ALA A 270 -0.13 29.81 14.72
N SER A 271 -1.13 29.74 15.60
CA SER A 271 -0.93 29.33 16.99
C SER A 271 -0.42 27.88 17.08
N PRO A 272 0.61 27.57 17.89
CA PRO A 272 1.03 26.19 18.15
C PRO A 272 0.13 25.46 19.17
N VAL A 273 -0.92 26.12 19.65
CA VAL A 273 -1.89 25.55 20.61
C VAL A 273 -3.22 25.41 19.90
N TYR A 274 -3.73 24.17 19.87
CA TYR A 274 -5.04 23.80 19.34
C TYR A 274 -5.68 22.76 20.27
N GLU A 275 -7.00 22.80 20.43
CA GLU A 275 -7.75 21.79 21.16
C GLU A 275 -8.35 20.83 20.14
N THR A 276 -7.77 19.63 20.03
CA THR A 276 -8.22 18.56 19.12
C THR A 276 -9.69 18.25 19.33
N LYS A 277 -10.46 18.16 18.23
CA LYS A 277 -11.89 17.89 18.30
C LYS A 277 -12.16 16.45 18.70
N SER A 278 -13.15 16.27 19.57
CA SER A 278 -13.84 14.99 19.78
C SER A 278 -14.79 14.76 18.60
N LEU A 279 -14.65 13.64 17.90
CA LEU A 279 -15.40 13.34 16.67
C LEU A 279 -16.07 11.97 16.80
N PRO A 280 -17.25 11.74 16.18
CA PRO A 280 -17.83 10.40 16.10
C PRO A 280 -16.84 9.37 15.54
N SER A 281 -16.90 8.13 16.03
CA SER A 281 -16.05 7.03 15.58
C SER A 281 -16.05 6.82 14.06
N ASP A 282 -17.22 6.99 13.44
CA ASP A 282 -17.50 6.79 12.03
C ASP A 282 -17.30 8.04 11.16
N GLN A 283 -16.84 9.15 11.76
CA GLN A 283 -16.50 10.37 11.04
C GLN A 283 -15.39 10.08 10.03
N GLU A 284 -15.58 10.53 8.79
CA GLU A 284 -14.61 10.37 7.71
C GLU A 284 -13.30 11.10 8.07
N SER A 285 -12.18 10.40 7.90
CA SER A 285 -10.83 10.88 8.23
C SER A 285 -9.98 11.09 6.98
N MET A 286 -10.10 10.20 5.98
CA MET A 286 -9.29 10.26 4.76
C MET A 286 -10.06 9.78 3.52
N LEU A 287 -9.72 10.37 2.38
CA LEU A 287 -9.99 9.79 1.06
C LEU A 287 -8.68 9.29 0.45
N LEU A 288 -8.58 7.98 0.24
CA LEU A 288 -7.46 7.39 -0.47
C LEU A 288 -7.89 6.98 -1.87
N TYR A 289 -7.20 7.49 -2.89
CA TYR A 289 -7.58 7.25 -4.28
C TYR A 289 -6.91 6.01 -4.86
N SER A 290 -7.71 5.02 -5.28
CA SER A 290 -7.22 3.86 -6.04
C SER A 290 -7.57 3.95 -7.53
N SER A 291 -6.81 3.25 -8.38
CA SER A 291 -7.09 3.13 -9.80
C SER A 291 -8.30 2.21 -10.01
N GLY A 292 -9.41 2.73 -10.54
CA GLY A 292 -10.57 1.92 -10.90
C GLY A 292 -10.36 1.10 -12.17
N THR A 293 -11.03 -0.06 -12.27
CA THR A 293 -11.06 -0.89 -13.50
C THR A 293 -11.71 -0.16 -14.68
N THR A 294 -12.59 0.80 -14.39
CA THR A 294 -13.35 1.62 -15.35
C THR A 294 -12.63 2.89 -15.83
N GLY A 295 -11.44 3.19 -15.30
CA GLY A 295 -10.63 4.36 -15.68
C GLY A 295 -10.77 5.56 -14.74
N THR A 296 -11.93 5.81 -14.13
CA THR A 296 -12.08 6.90 -13.15
C THR A 296 -11.55 6.47 -11.77
N PRO A 297 -10.73 7.28 -11.08
CA PRO A 297 -10.27 7.01 -9.72
C PRO A 297 -11.42 6.73 -8.74
N LYS A 298 -11.11 6.03 -7.65
CA LYS A 298 -12.05 5.70 -6.58
C LYS A 298 -11.62 6.39 -5.30
N GLY A 299 -12.37 7.39 -4.85
CA GLY A 299 -12.19 7.96 -3.51
C GLY A 299 -12.65 6.96 -2.47
N ILE A 300 -11.74 6.18 -1.91
CA ILE A 300 -12.03 5.21 -0.85
C ILE A 300 -12.19 5.99 0.47
N VAL A 301 -13.32 5.79 1.16
CA VAL A 301 -13.69 6.56 2.36
C VAL A 301 -13.31 5.81 3.63
N HIS A 302 -12.39 6.40 4.38
CA HIS A 302 -11.92 5.87 5.66
C HIS A 302 -12.45 6.69 6.84
N THR A 303 -12.69 6.03 7.97
CA THR A 303 -13.18 6.66 9.22
C THR A 303 -12.07 6.83 10.25
N HIS A 304 -12.30 7.62 11.30
CA HIS A 304 -11.33 7.79 12.38
C HIS A 304 -11.07 6.50 13.16
N ALA A 305 -12.12 5.80 13.62
CA ALA A 305 -11.93 4.57 14.40
C ALA A 305 -11.34 3.45 13.54
N GLY A 306 -11.77 3.33 12.28
CA GLY A 306 -11.31 2.27 11.37
C GLY A 306 -9.80 2.30 11.16
N VAL A 307 -9.26 3.43 10.68
CA VAL A 307 -7.81 3.53 10.42
C VAL A 307 -6.98 3.47 11.70
N GLN A 308 -7.49 4.00 12.82
CA GLN A 308 -6.80 3.94 14.11
C GLN A 308 -6.57 2.49 14.53
N LEU A 309 -7.64 1.70 14.59
CA LEU A 309 -7.62 0.32 15.08
C LEU A 309 -6.86 -0.61 14.13
N GLN A 310 -7.12 -0.52 12.82
CA GLN A 310 -6.48 -1.41 11.85
C GLN A 310 -4.96 -1.18 11.77
N CYS A 311 -4.51 0.07 11.66
CA CYS A 311 -3.08 0.36 11.53
C CYS A 311 -2.33 0.01 12.83
N ALA A 312 -2.91 0.34 14.00
CA ALA A 312 -2.32 0.00 15.29
C ALA A 312 -2.21 -1.53 15.47
N LYS A 313 -3.26 -2.29 15.16
CA LYS A 313 -3.26 -3.76 15.21
C LYS A 313 -2.13 -4.35 14.37
N GLU A 314 -2.03 -3.96 13.11
CA GLU A 314 -1.09 -4.59 12.17
C GLU A 314 0.36 -4.27 12.52
N ILE A 315 0.65 -3.03 12.92
CA ILE A 315 1.99 -2.66 13.39
C ILE A 315 2.33 -3.37 14.70
N HIS A 316 1.40 -3.45 15.64
CA HIS A 316 1.64 -4.11 16.92
C HIS A 316 1.89 -5.61 16.76
N PHE A 317 1.04 -6.33 16.03
CA PHE A 317 1.11 -7.78 15.93
C PHE A 317 1.99 -8.29 14.79
N GLY A 318 1.74 -7.82 13.56
CA GLY A 318 2.44 -8.30 12.38
C GLY A 318 3.88 -7.81 12.31
N PHE A 319 4.13 -6.60 12.77
CA PHE A 319 5.46 -5.98 12.81
C PHE A 319 6.08 -5.97 14.21
N ASP A 320 5.49 -6.69 15.17
CA ASP A 320 6.01 -6.88 16.53
C ASP A 320 6.58 -5.60 17.16
N GLN A 321 5.88 -4.47 17.01
CA GLN A 321 6.40 -3.16 17.39
C GLN A 321 6.92 -3.14 18.83
N LYS A 322 8.15 -2.65 19.01
CA LYS A 322 8.80 -2.42 20.30
C LYS A 322 9.10 -0.93 20.49
N PRO A 323 9.18 -0.44 21.74
CA PRO A 323 9.40 0.98 22.02
C PRO A 323 10.66 1.60 21.37
N ASP A 324 11.74 0.82 21.25
CA ASP A 324 13.02 1.29 20.69
C ASP A 324 13.12 1.06 19.16
N ASP A 325 12.04 0.62 18.49
CA ASP A 325 12.08 0.34 17.06
C ASP A 325 12.12 1.62 16.20
N VAL A 326 12.90 1.55 15.12
CA VAL A 326 12.91 2.54 14.04
C VAL A 326 12.31 1.88 12.81
N PHE A 327 11.09 2.29 12.48
CA PHE A 327 10.30 1.72 11.41
C PHE A 327 10.51 2.49 10.09
N TRP A 328 10.93 1.80 9.04
CA TRP A 328 11.06 2.40 7.73
C TRP A 328 10.30 1.63 6.66
N TRP A 329 9.27 2.26 6.08
CA TRP A 329 8.66 1.78 4.85
C TRP A 329 8.97 2.72 3.68
N VAL A 330 9.47 2.16 2.59
CA VAL A 330 9.71 2.91 1.35
C VAL A 330 8.37 3.11 0.63
N SER A 331 7.65 4.17 0.99
CA SER A 331 6.42 4.58 0.33
C SER A 331 6.21 6.09 0.37
N ASP A 332 5.31 6.55 -0.48
CA ASP A 332 4.84 7.94 -0.51
C ASP A 332 3.51 8.07 0.26
N ILE A 333 3.21 9.28 0.75
CA ILE A 333 1.97 9.58 1.48
C ILE A 333 0.72 9.33 0.63
N GLY A 334 0.80 9.47 -0.69
CA GLY A 334 -0.30 9.25 -1.62
C GLY A 334 -0.75 7.79 -1.74
N TRP A 335 0.02 6.85 -1.19
CA TRP A 335 -0.34 5.44 -1.10
C TRP A 335 -0.76 5.10 0.31
N MET A 336 -1.62 4.08 0.46
CA MET A 336 -2.14 3.68 1.78
C MET A 336 -1.03 3.34 2.81
N MET A 337 0.12 2.84 2.35
CA MET A 337 1.27 2.54 3.21
C MET A 337 1.85 3.78 3.90
N GLY A 338 1.71 4.98 3.33
CA GLY A 338 2.16 6.23 3.94
C GLY A 338 1.40 6.52 5.24
N PRO A 339 0.08 6.79 5.18
CA PRO A 339 -0.73 6.99 6.37
C PRO A 339 -0.72 5.79 7.32
N TRP A 340 -0.76 4.56 6.79
CA TRP A 340 -0.71 3.33 7.61
C TRP A 340 0.55 3.25 8.49
N THR A 341 1.72 3.55 7.90
CA THR A 341 3.00 3.57 8.63
C THR A 341 2.97 4.60 9.76
N LEU A 342 2.46 5.80 9.46
CA LEU A 342 2.41 6.91 10.41
C LEU A 342 1.42 6.63 11.54
N ILE A 343 0.19 6.22 11.22
CA ILE A 343 -0.86 5.98 12.22
C ILE A 343 -0.48 4.79 13.11
N GLY A 344 -0.04 3.67 12.51
CA GLY A 344 0.25 2.46 13.27
C GLY A 344 1.45 2.61 14.21
N ASN A 345 2.57 3.20 13.77
CA ASN A 345 3.74 3.38 14.64
C ASN A 345 3.53 4.44 15.71
N HIS A 346 2.99 5.61 15.33
CA HIS A 346 2.79 6.69 16.29
C HIS A 346 1.66 6.42 17.29
N SER A 347 0.78 5.43 17.05
CA SER A 347 -0.15 4.93 18.08
C SER A 347 0.57 4.51 19.36
N PHE A 348 1.80 3.99 19.24
CA PHE A 348 2.63 3.51 20.35
C PHE A 348 3.80 4.43 20.69
N GLY A 349 3.81 5.67 20.18
CA GLY A 349 4.93 6.59 20.35
C GLY A 349 6.21 6.13 19.63
N GLY A 350 6.09 5.29 18.60
CA GLY A 350 7.24 4.74 17.87
C GLY A 350 7.91 5.76 16.93
N THR A 351 9.15 5.48 16.53
CA THR A 351 9.91 6.30 15.58
C THR A 351 9.75 5.78 14.15
N VAL A 352 9.40 6.67 13.21
CA VAL A 352 9.43 6.37 11.77
C VAL A 352 10.64 6.99 11.10
N LEU A 353 11.21 6.31 10.10
CA LEU A 353 12.17 6.91 9.17
C LEU A 353 11.44 7.32 7.89
N MET A 354 11.65 8.56 7.46
CA MET A 354 11.13 9.10 6.21
C MET A 354 12.27 9.47 5.27
N TYR A 355 12.19 9.01 4.02
CA TYR A 355 13.20 9.29 3.00
C TYR A 355 12.58 9.90 1.75
N GLU A 356 13.15 11.02 1.28
CA GLU A 356 12.65 11.79 0.13
C GLU A 356 13.12 11.25 -1.23
N GLY A 357 14.22 10.50 -1.26
CA GLY A 357 15.00 10.26 -2.49
C GLY A 357 14.76 8.94 -3.21
N ALA A 358 15.57 8.72 -4.24
CA ALA A 358 15.61 7.47 -5.01
C ALA A 358 16.36 6.34 -4.27
N PRO A 359 16.01 5.07 -4.56
CA PRO A 359 16.65 3.89 -3.94
C PRO A 359 18.12 3.70 -4.33
N ASP A 360 18.55 4.33 -5.43
CA ASP A 360 19.81 4.05 -6.11
C ASP A 360 20.70 5.30 -6.30
N HIS A 361 20.44 6.36 -5.52
CA HIS A 361 21.21 7.61 -5.59
C HIS A 361 21.77 8.02 -4.22
N PRO A 362 23.06 8.39 -4.11
CA PRO A 362 24.06 8.56 -5.17
C PRO A 362 24.62 7.24 -5.73
N GLY A 363 24.29 6.10 -5.12
CA GLY A 363 24.66 4.77 -5.56
C GLY A 363 23.61 3.73 -5.16
N PRO A 364 23.72 2.49 -5.69
CA PRO A 364 22.76 1.41 -5.46
C PRO A 364 22.79 0.85 -4.03
N ASP A 365 23.72 1.32 -3.19
CA ASP A 365 23.85 0.96 -1.79
C ASP A 365 23.10 1.91 -0.84
N ARG A 366 22.40 2.92 -1.38
CA ARG A 366 21.77 3.99 -0.61
C ARG A 366 20.86 3.49 0.51
N PHE A 367 19.97 2.55 0.23
CA PHE A 367 19.05 2.03 1.27
C PHE A 367 19.77 1.26 2.37
N TRP A 368 20.79 0.48 2.01
CA TRP A 368 21.58 -0.29 2.96
C TRP A 368 22.41 0.63 3.86
N GLU A 369 22.97 1.70 3.27
CA GLU A 369 23.65 2.77 4.00
C GLU A 369 22.70 3.48 4.98
N THR A 370 21.45 3.75 4.57
CA THR A 370 20.43 4.37 5.43
C THR A 370 20.06 3.45 6.60
N ILE A 371 19.91 2.14 6.37
CA ILE A 371 19.63 1.16 7.43
C ILE A 371 20.75 1.15 8.48
N ASP A 372 22.00 1.01 8.04
CA ASP A 372 23.19 1.01 8.90
C ASP A 372 23.33 2.34 9.66
N ARG A 373 23.15 3.47 8.98
CA ARG A 373 23.30 4.81 9.56
C ARG A 373 22.32 5.11 10.69
N HIS A 374 21.07 4.67 10.55
CA HIS A 374 19.98 5.04 11.47
C HIS A 374 19.51 3.88 12.33
N ASP A 375 20.26 2.78 12.35
CA ASP A 375 19.94 1.58 13.13
C ASP A 375 18.49 1.12 12.87
N VAL A 376 18.04 1.13 11.61
CA VAL A 376 16.66 0.75 11.24
C VAL A 376 16.39 -0.67 11.72
N THR A 377 15.29 -0.88 12.45
CA THR A 377 14.96 -2.20 13.02
C THR A 377 13.89 -2.91 12.21
N GLN A 378 13.08 -2.17 11.44
CA GLN A 378 12.05 -2.74 10.60
C GLN A 378 12.06 -2.07 9.22
N PHE A 379 12.12 -2.87 8.16
CA PHE A 379 12.28 -2.36 6.79
C PHE A 379 11.25 -2.95 5.83
N GLY A 380 10.38 -2.09 5.31
CA GLY A 380 9.34 -2.42 4.33
C GLY A 380 9.63 -1.87 2.93
N ILE A 381 9.47 -2.70 1.90
CA ILE A 381 9.80 -2.35 0.51
C ILE A 381 8.97 -3.16 -0.49
N SER A 382 8.81 -2.68 -1.72
CA SER A 382 8.13 -3.43 -2.78
C SER A 382 9.05 -4.46 -3.47
N PRO A 383 8.49 -5.58 -3.96
CA PRO A 383 9.23 -6.55 -4.78
C PRO A 383 9.94 -5.93 -5.99
N THR A 384 9.33 -4.95 -6.67
CA THR A 384 9.92 -4.24 -7.81
C THR A 384 11.19 -3.50 -7.42
N ALA A 385 11.21 -2.84 -6.27
CA ALA A 385 12.40 -2.14 -5.82
C ALA A 385 13.51 -3.15 -5.47
N ILE A 386 13.19 -4.28 -4.83
CA ILE A 386 14.16 -5.35 -4.56
C ILE A 386 14.72 -5.95 -5.85
N ARG A 387 13.87 -6.27 -6.84
CA ARG A 387 14.31 -6.73 -8.17
C ARG A 387 15.26 -5.74 -8.84
N ALA A 388 15.01 -4.44 -8.71
CA ALA A 388 15.87 -3.41 -9.26
C ALA A 388 17.21 -3.35 -8.54
N LEU A 389 17.21 -3.37 -7.20
CA LEU A 389 18.41 -3.27 -6.37
C LEU A 389 19.32 -4.50 -6.51
N ARG A 390 18.74 -5.71 -6.50
CA ARG A 390 19.47 -6.98 -6.66
C ARG A 390 20.31 -7.02 -7.94
N LYS A 391 19.84 -6.39 -9.04
CA LYS A 391 20.57 -6.35 -10.32
C LYS A 391 21.91 -5.63 -10.24
N HIS A 392 22.15 -4.83 -9.20
CA HIS A 392 23.42 -4.12 -9.01
C HIS A 392 24.53 -4.98 -8.39
N GLY A 393 24.20 -6.15 -7.83
CA GLY A 393 25.14 -7.08 -7.21
C GLY A 393 25.16 -7.01 -5.69
N ASP A 394 25.43 -8.15 -5.07
CA ASP A 394 25.34 -8.37 -3.62
C ASP A 394 26.37 -7.56 -2.83
N GLU A 395 27.48 -7.15 -3.47
CA GLU A 395 28.55 -6.37 -2.82
C GLU A 395 28.07 -5.03 -2.26
N HIS A 396 26.95 -4.51 -2.77
CA HIS A 396 26.34 -3.28 -2.30
C HIS A 396 25.60 -3.47 -0.98
N VAL A 397 25.10 -4.68 -0.71
CA VAL A 397 24.46 -5.04 0.57
C VAL A 397 25.52 -5.45 1.59
N GLU A 398 26.47 -6.31 1.18
CA GLU A 398 27.54 -6.85 2.05
C GLU A 398 28.48 -5.77 2.62
N GLY A 399 28.43 -4.55 2.08
CA GLY A 399 29.23 -3.41 2.52
C GLY A 399 28.73 -2.71 3.79
N HIS A 400 27.52 -3.03 4.26
CA HIS A 400 26.83 -2.32 5.36
C HIS A 400 26.44 -3.27 6.49
N ASP A 401 26.32 -2.73 7.70
CA ASP A 401 25.83 -3.49 8.87
C ASP A 401 24.30 -3.41 8.95
N LEU A 402 23.63 -4.51 8.62
CA LEU A 402 22.17 -4.61 8.67
C LEU A 402 21.67 -5.35 9.92
N SER A 403 22.53 -5.55 10.93
CA SER A 403 22.22 -6.35 12.12
C SER A 403 21.22 -5.71 13.09
N SER A 404 20.86 -4.44 12.88
CA SER A 404 19.76 -3.78 13.60
C SER A 404 18.38 -4.33 13.19
N LEU A 405 18.26 -4.85 11.97
CA LEU A 405 16.98 -5.35 11.44
C LEU A 405 16.48 -6.55 12.25
N ARG A 406 15.18 -6.53 12.54
CA ARG A 406 14.43 -7.58 13.25
C ARG A 406 13.28 -8.13 12.42
N ILE A 407 12.69 -7.32 11.55
CA ILE A 407 11.56 -7.68 10.69
C ILE A 407 11.72 -7.01 9.32
N LEU A 408 11.47 -7.78 8.26
CA LEU A 408 11.32 -7.26 6.90
C LEU A 408 9.85 -7.22 6.52
N GLY A 409 9.44 -6.23 5.73
CA GLY A 409 8.08 -6.07 5.23
C GLY A 409 8.04 -6.03 3.71
N SER A 410 6.94 -6.48 3.13
CA SER A 410 6.72 -6.36 1.68
C SER A 410 5.25 -6.24 1.32
N THR A 411 4.94 -5.44 0.29
CA THR A 411 3.61 -5.37 -0.30
C THR A 411 3.62 -4.78 -1.72
N GLY A 412 2.43 -4.71 -2.32
CA GLY A 412 2.15 -3.94 -3.53
C GLY A 412 1.99 -4.79 -4.80
N GLU A 413 2.62 -5.97 -4.83
CA GLU A 413 2.58 -6.91 -5.95
C GLU A 413 3.08 -8.31 -5.54
N PRO A 414 2.85 -9.35 -6.36
CA PRO A 414 3.41 -10.68 -6.14
C PRO A 414 4.95 -10.72 -6.24
N TRP A 415 5.54 -11.63 -5.46
CA TRP A 415 6.96 -11.95 -5.52
C TRP A 415 7.27 -13.01 -6.59
N ASP A 416 8.43 -12.88 -7.24
CA ASP A 416 9.13 -14.03 -7.80
C ASP A 416 9.98 -14.70 -6.69
N PRO A 417 10.10 -16.05 -6.68
CA PRO A 417 10.83 -16.76 -5.63
C PRO A 417 12.30 -16.35 -5.50
N GLU A 418 12.96 -16.04 -6.62
CA GLU A 418 14.37 -15.67 -6.65
C GLU A 418 14.62 -14.37 -5.88
N SER A 419 13.80 -13.35 -6.11
CA SER A 419 13.92 -12.05 -5.44
C SER A 419 13.48 -12.13 -3.97
N TRP A 420 12.48 -12.95 -3.65
CA TRP A 420 12.06 -13.18 -2.27
C TRP A 420 13.20 -13.82 -1.46
N LEU A 421 13.81 -14.88 -1.99
CA LEU A 421 14.94 -15.55 -1.33
C LEU A 421 16.15 -14.63 -1.22
N TRP A 422 16.44 -13.84 -2.24
CA TRP A 422 17.52 -12.87 -2.16
C TRP A 422 17.30 -11.86 -1.04
N PHE A 423 16.07 -11.33 -0.88
CA PHE A 423 15.75 -10.40 0.19
C PHE A 423 15.92 -11.06 1.56
N TYR A 424 15.43 -12.29 1.71
CA TYR A 424 15.58 -13.07 2.93
C TYR A 424 17.04 -13.36 3.28
N GLU A 425 17.84 -13.82 2.33
CA GLU A 425 19.21 -14.27 2.55
C GLU A 425 20.19 -13.10 2.69
N HIS A 426 20.14 -12.10 1.81
CA HIS A 426 21.14 -11.04 1.76
C HIS A 426 20.80 -9.84 2.64
N VAL A 427 19.52 -9.50 2.79
CA VAL A 427 19.08 -8.40 3.66
C VAL A 427 18.67 -8.95 5.03
N GLY A 428 17.91 -10.04 5.06
CA GLY A 428 17.46 -10.68 6.29
C GLY A 428 18.47 -11.63 6.96
N ASN A 429 19.66 -11.82 6.37
CA ASN A 429 20.69 -12.78 6.79
C ASN A 429 20.18 -14.23 6.95
N GLY A 430 19.07 -14.58 6.28
CA GLY A 430 18.41 -15.87 6.42
C GLY A 430 17.84 -16.16 7.81
N GLU A 431 17.65 -15.13 8.64
CA GLU A 431 17.16 -15.26 10.02
C GLU A 431 15.95 -14.35 10.32
N ILE A 432 15.74 -13.30 9.53
CA ILE A 432 14.72 -12.29 9.76
C ILE A 432 13.44 -12.63 8.96
N PRO A 433 12.25 -12.69 9.58
CA PRO A 433 11.01 -12.98 8.86
C PRO A 433 10.67 -11.87 7.86
N ILE A 434 10.14 -12.27 6.71
CA ILE A 434 9.51 -11.36 5.74
C ILE A 434 8.00 -11.39 5.96
N VAL A 435 7.48 -10.32 6.55
CA VAL A 435 6.06 -10.04 6.70
C VAL A 435 5.53 -9.53 5.37
N ASN A 436 5.25 -10.47 4.47
CA ASN A 436 4.68 -10.20 3.16
C ASN A 436 3.16 -10.05 3.30
N ILE A 437 2.66 -8.84 3.07
CA ILE A 437 1.27 -8.48 3.35
C ILE A 437 0.49 -8.23 2.06
N SER A 438 -0.78 -8.64 2.08
CA SER A 438 -1.74 -8.31 1.03
C SER A 438 -3.03 -7.77 1.62
N GLY A 439 -3.44 -6.63 1.09
CA GLY A 439 -4.72 -6.01 1.35
C GLY A 439 -4.96 -4.96 0.29
N GLY A 440 -5.52 -3.82 0.68
CA GLY A 440 -5.88 -2.81 -0.29
C GLY A 440 -6.15 -1.45 0.31
N THR A 441 -6.15 -0.46 -0.58
CA THR A 441 -6.58 0.90 -0.25
C THR A 441 -7.96 0.90 0.41
N GLU A 442 -8.82 -0.05 0.03
CA GLU A 442 -10.18 -0.29 0.52
C GLU A 442 -10.30 -0.56 2.02
N ILE A 443 -9.24 -1.02 2.67
CA ILE A 443 -9.26 -1.31 4.11
C ILE A 443 -8.15 -0.59 4.88
N CYS A 444 -7.33 0.23 4.21
CA CYS A 444 -6.13 0.85 4.80
C CYS A 444 -5.35 -0.13 5.70
N GLY A 445 -5.12 -1.34 5.18
CA GLY A 445 -4.60 -2.47 5.93
C GLY A 445 -4.58 -3.75 5.09
N CYS A 446 -4.54 -4.90 5.77
CA CYS A 446 -4.19 -6.21 5.23
C CYS A 446 -5.28 -7.25 5.49
N PHE A 447 -5.66 -7.99 4.44
CA PHE A 447 -6.48 -9.19 4.58
C PHE A 447 -5.64 -10.43 4.90
N LEU A 448 -4.46 -10.54 4.27
CA LEU A 448 -3.50 -11.61 4.50
C LEU A 448 -2.21 -11.01 5.05
N MET A 449 -1.75 -11.57 6.18
CA MET A 449 -0.56 -11.09 6.89
C MET A 449 0.00 -12.26 7.72
N PRO A 450 1.23 -12.73 7.45
CA PRO A 450 1.87 -13.69 8.35
C PRO A 450 2.21 -13.00 9.68
N MET A 451 2.06 -13.73 10.78
CA MET A 451 2.61 -13.28 12.06
C MET A 451 4.12 -13.57 12.11
N PRO A 452 4.93 -12.74 12.79
CA PRO A 452 6.38 -12.86 12.76
C PRO A 452 6.89 -14.14 13.44
N ASP A 453 6.09 -14.79 14.27
CA ASP A 453 6.40 -16.05 14.94
C ASP A 453 5.96 -17.30 14.16
N GLN A 454 5.56 -17.16 12.89
CA GLN A 454 5.23 -18.28 12.01
C GLN A 454 6.38 -18.72 11.10
N PRO A 455 6.41 -20.01 10.71
CA PRO A 455 7.24 -20.45 9.60
C PRO A 455 6.82 -19.76 8.30
N LEU A 456 7.74 -19.60 7.34
CA LEU A 456 7.43 -19.02 6.02
C LEU A 456 7.98 -19.87 4.88
N LYS A 457 7.17 -20.01 3.83
CA LYS A 457 7.59 -20.45 2.50
C LYS A 457 7.90 -19.24 1.61
N PRO A 458 8.73 -19.38 0.56
CA PRO A 458 8.95 -18.31 -0.40
C PRO A 458 7.62 -17.77 -0.94
N CYS A 459 7.50 -16.45 -1.06
CA CYS A 459 6.32 -15.75 -1.60
C CYS A 459 5.00 -15.92 -0.82
N THR A 460 4.98 -16.61 0.32
CA THR A 460 3.75 -16.78 1.11
C THR A 460 3.22 -15.46 1.64
N LEU A 461 1.91 -15.41 1.88
CA LEU A 461 1.23 -14.36 2.64
C LEU A 461 0.82 -14.84 4.04
N GLY A 462 1.34 -16.00 4.48
CA GLY A 462 0.94 -16.63 5.74
C GLY A 462 -0.50 -17.13 5.66
N GLY A 463 -1.41 -16.39 6.28
CA GLY A 463 -2.85 -16.64 6.25
C GLY A 463 -3.64 -15.35 6.55
N PRO A 464 -4.92 -15.47 6.92
CA PRO A 464 -5.75 -14.33 7.30
C PRO A 464 -5.10 -13.48 8.40
N GLY A 465 -5.15 -12.16 8.28
CA GLY A 465 -4.77 -11.26 9.37
C GLY A 465 -5.70 -11.40 10.57
N LEU A 466 -5.23 -11.01 11.76
CA LEU A 466 -6.05 -11.10 12.99
C LEU A 466 -7.33 -10.26 12.86
N GLY A 467 -8.48 -10.84 13.23
CA GLY A 467 -9.79 -10.20 13.12
C GLY A 467 -10.31 -10.02 11.69
N MET A 468 -9.70 -10.70 10.71
CA MET A 468 -10.12 -10.69 9.30
C MET A 468 -10.72 -12.05 8.95
N ASP A 469 -12.05 -12.15 8.81
CA ASP A 469 -12.72 -13.39 8.39
C ASP A 469 -12.62 -13.59 6.87
N ILE A 470 -11.53 -14.21 6.43
CA ILE A 470 -11.14 -14.37 5.03
C ILE A 470 -11.24 -15.81 4.58
N ASP A 471 -11.76 -16.01 3.37
CA ASP A 471 -11.90 -17.33 2.77
C ASP A 471 -11.54 -17.33 1.28
N ILE A 472 -11.38 -18.54 0.75
CA ILE A 472 -11.20 -18.85 -0.66
C ILE A 472 -12.45 -19.58 -1.13
N VAL A 473 -13.20 -18.97 -2.05
CA VAL A 473 -14.48 -19.54 -2.54
C VAL A 473 -14.46 -19.87 -4.03
N ASP A 474 -15.30 -20.80 -4.44
CA ASP A 474 -15.55 -21.08 -5.86
C ASP A 474 -16.53 -20.06 -6.50
N GLU A 475 -16.89 -20.30 -7.77
CA GLU A 475 -17.85 -19.45 -8.50
C GLU A 475 -19.27 -19.43 -7.88
N ALA A 476 -19.60 -20.39 -7.01
CA ALA A 476 -20.87 -20.46 -6.30
C ALA A 476 -20.82 -19.79 -4.92
N GLY A 477 -19.65 -19.31 -4.47
CA GLY A 477 -19.45 -18.77 -3.13
C GLY A 477 -19.27 -19.86 -2.06
N GLU A 478 -19.05 -21.12 -2.45
CA GLU A 478 -18.77 -22.22 -1.54
C GLU A 478 -17.28 -22.23 -1.17
N SER A 479 -16.96 -22.42 0.11
CA SER A 479 -15.56 -22.48 0.58
C SER A 479 -14.82 -23.64 -0.07
N ILE A 480 -13.63 -23.34 -0.59
CA ILE A 480 -12.69 -24.31 -1.15
C ILE A 480 -11.28 -24.12 -0.57
N ALA A 481 -11.10 -23.37 0.52
CA ALA A 481 -9.79 -23.12 1.10
C ALA A 481 -9.01 -24.41 1.41
N ASP A 482 -9.67 -25.46 1.89
CA ASP A 482 -9.00 -26.74 2.21
C ASP A 482 -8.90 -27.72 1.03
N SER A 483 -9.27 -27.33 -0.19
CA SER A 483 -9.19 -28.21 -1.36
C SER A 483 -7.83 -28.19 -2.07
N ASN A 484 -6.95 -27.25 -1.69
CA ASN A 484 -5.72 -26.92 -2.42
C ASN A 484 -5.99 -26.46 -3.88
N GLU A 485 -7.21 -26.03 -4.19
CA GLU A 485 -7.57 -25.44 -5.48
C GLU A 485 -7.56 -23.91 -5.39
N ARG A 486 -7.42 -23.25 -6.54
CA ARG A 486 -7.52 -21.79 -6.63
C ARG A 486 -8.98 -21.35 -6.55
N GLY A 487 -9.26 -20.34 -5.73
CA GLY A 487 -10.56 -19.70 -5.55
C GLY A 487 -10.48 -18.18 -5.52
N TYR A 488 -11.63 -17.53 -5.44
CA TYR A 488 -11.74 -16.09 -5.19
C TYR A 488 -11.41 -15.78 -3.73
N LEU A 489 -10.51 -14.83 -3.49
CA LEU A 489 -10.31 -14.28 -2.16
C LEU A 489 -11.50 -13.41 -1.77
N VAL A 490 -12.14 -13.74 -0.65
CA VAL A 490 -13.32 -13.02 -0.16
C VAL A 490 -13.21 -12.72 1.33
N ALA A 491 -13.87 -11.66 1.79
CA ALA A 491 -14.16 -11.46 3.21
C ALA A 491 -15.61 -11.88 3.49
N ARG A 492 -15.77 -12.71 4.53
CA ARG A 492 -17.06 -13.22 5.01
C ARG A 492 -17.72 -12.25 5.99
N ASP A 493 -16.91 -11.47 6.69
CA ASP A 493 -17.38 -10.44 7.61
C ASP A 493 -16.66 -9.09 7.39
N SER A 494 -17.24 -8.02 7.92
CA SER A 494 -16.65 -6.68 7.88
C SER A 494 -15.55 -6.51 8.95
N CYS A 495 -14.74 -5.47 8.79
CA CYS A 495 -13.76 -5.03 9.80
C CYS A 495 -13.83 -3.49 9.93
N PRO A 496 -13.32 -2.89 11.02
CA PRO A 496 -13.46 -1.46 11.29
C PRO A 496 -12.99 -0.53 10.18
N SER A 497 -11.91 -0.90 9.48
CA SER A 497 -11.31 -0.06 8.43
C SER A 497 -11.82 -0.36 7.03
N MET A 498 -12.74 -1.32 6.87
CA MET A 498 -13.39 -1.56 5.58
C MET A 498 -14.11 -0.29 5.14
N THR A 499 -13.82 0.15 3.91
CA THR A 499 -14.31 1.44 3.39
C THR A 499 -15.82 1.58 3.58
N LYS A 500 -16.23 2.73 4.13
CA LYS A 500 -17.64 3.01 4.41
C LYS A 500 -18.48 2.99 3.13
N SER A 501 -17.91 3.57 2.07
CA SER A 501 -18.42 3.54 0.70
C SER A 501 -17.32 4.08 -0.24
N LEU A 502 -17.68 4.39 -1.49
CA LEU A 502 -16.89 5.26 -2.35
C LEU A 502 -17.41 6.69 -2.24
N TRP A 503 -16.54 7.69 -2.35
CA TRP A 503 -16.90 9.10 -2.29
C TRP A 503 -17.94 9.49 -3.37
N SER A 504 -17.83 8.88 -4.55
CA SER A 504 -18.80 9.01 -5.64
C SER A 504 -20.20 8.43 -5.34
N GLY A 505 -20.34 7.66 -4.26
CA GLY A 505 -21.59 7.03 -3.80
C GLY A 505 -21.64 5.50 -3.87
N ASP A 506 -22.68 4.94 -3.25
CA ASP A 506 -22.82 3.50 -2.94
C ASP A 506 -23.02 2.59 -4.15
N GLU A 507 -23.58 3.11 -5.25
CA GLU A 507 -23.91 2.28 -6.41
C GLU A 507 -22.66 1.60 -7.01
N ARG A 508 -21.57 2.36 -7.13
CA ARG A 508 -20.29 1.84 -7.63
C ARG A 508 -19.63 0.93 -6.60
N TYR A 509 -19.70 1.29 -5.32
CA TYR A 509 -19.20 0.48 -4.22
C TYR A 509 -19.82 -0.93 -4.21
N LEU A 510 -21.15 -1.01 -4.21
CA LEU A 510 -21.88 -2.28 -4.25
C LEU A 510 -21.60 -3.07 -5.54
N ALA A 511 -21.51 -2.38 -6.68
CA ALA A 511 -21.22 -3.02 -7.95
C ALA A 511 -19.83 -3.66 -7.99
N GLU A 512 -18.81 -2.99 -7.45
CA GLU A 512 -17.43 -3.47 -7.51
C GLU A 512 -17.15 -4.58 -6.50
N TYR A 513 -17.62 -4.44 -5.25
CA TYR A 513 -17.18 -5.33 -4.16
C TYR A 513 -18.22 -6.37 -3.72
N TRP A 514 -19.52 -6.12 -3.94
CA TRP A 514 -20.59 -6.93 -3.34
C TRP A 514 -21.52 -7.59 -4.36
N SER A 515 -21.34 -7.33 -5.65
CA SER A 515 -22.24 -7.82 -6.71
C SER A 515 -21.97 -9.26 -7.16
N THR A 516 -20.78 -9.80 -6.86
CA THR A 516 -20.36 -11.13 -7.31
C THR A 516 -21.00 -12.23 -6.46
N PHE A 517 -20.97 -12.07 -5.14
CA PHE A 517 -21.46 -13.05 -4.17
C PHE A 517 -22.51 -12.37 -3.29
N THR A 518 -23.78 -12.68 -3.52
CA THR A 518 -24.90 -11.96 -2.88
C THR A 518 -25.66 -12.80 -1.85
N GLU A 519 -25.52 -14.12 -1.86
CA GLU A 519 -26.27 -15.05 -1.01
C GLU A 519 -25.38 -16.23 -0.56
N PRO A 520 -24.72 -16.15 0.61
CA PRO A 520 -24.63 -14.96 1.48
C PRO A 520 -23.80 -13.84 0.81
N PRO A 521 -24.00 -12.57 1.23
CA PRO A 521 -23.18 -11.47 0.75
C PRO A 521 -21.73 -11.67 1.19
N LEU A 522 -20.78 -11.60 0.26
CA LEU A 522 -19.34 -11.65 0.54
C LEU A 522 -18.65 -10.47 -0.16
N TRP A 523 -17.67 -9.88 0.51
CA TRP A 523 -16.79 -8.90 -0.12
C TRP A 523 -15.86 -9.62 -1.09
N ASN A 524 -15.90 -9.27 -2.38
CA ASN A 524 -14.97 -9.79 -3.38
C ASN A 524 -13.71 -8.93 -3.46
N HIS A 525 -12.56 -9.49 -3.08
CA HIS A 525 -11.27 -8.81 -3.20
C HIS A 525 -10.84 -8.58 -4.67
N GLY A 526 -11.29 -9.47 -5.56
CA GLY A 526 -10.93 -9.49 -6.97
C GLY A 526 -9.61 -10.21 -7.29
N ASP A 527 -9.04 -10.95 -6.34
CA ASP A 527 -7.82 -11.75 -6.56
C ASP A 527 -8.12 -13.26 -6.49
N TRP A 528 -7.31 -14.05 -7.19
CA TRP A 528 -7.25 -15.50 -6.98
C TRP A 528 -6.32 -15.82 -5.82
N ALA A 529 -6.82 -16.63 -4.89
CA ALA A 529 -6.06 -17.16 -3.76
C ALA A 529 -6.01 -18.69 -3.80
N GLN A 530 -5.01 -19.25 -3.15
CA GLN A 530 -4.89 -20.68 -2.88
C GLN A 530 -4.26 -20.85 -1.49
N LYS A 531 -4.77 -21.82 -0.74
CA LYS A 531 -4.15 -22.33 0.48
C LYS A 531 -3.53 -23.69 0.16
N ASP A 532 -2.25 -23.86 0.47
CA ASP A 532 -1.53 -25.09 0.19
C ASP A 532 -1.79 -26.18 1.25
N GLU A 533 -1.16 -27.35 1.09
CA GLU A 533 -1.31 -28.49 2.01
C GLU A 533 -0.75 -28.23 3.42
N ASP A 534 0.16 -27.26 3.57
CA ASP A 534 0.77 -26.87 4.84
C ASP A 534 0.02 -25.69 5.49
N GLY A 535 -1.01 -25.16 4.82
CA GLY A 535 -1.88 -24.09 5.32
C GLY A 535 -1.46 -22.68 4.93
N PHE A 536 -0.45 -22.53 4.07
CA PHE A 536 0.05 -21.23 3.60
C PHE A 536 -0.78 -20.68 2.44
N TRP A 537 -1.00 -19.37 2.47
CA TRP A 537 -1.80 -18.66 1.49
C TRP A 537 -0.94 -17.95 0.45
N PHE A 538 -1.40 -18.00 -0.80
CA PHE A 538 -0.75 -17.43 -1.95
C PHE A 538 -1.76 -16.71 -2.84
N LEU A 539 -1.33 -15.61 -3.48
CA LEU A 539 -2.11 -14.92 -4.50
C LEU A 539 -1.55 -15.19 -5.90
N HIS A 540 -2.46 -15.47 -6.83
CA HIS A 540 -2.16 -15.82 -8.21
C HIS A 540 -2.55 -14.70 -9.19
N GLY A 541 -2.65 -13.47 -8.68
CA GLY A 541 -3.01 -12.27 -9.42
C GLY A 541 -4.52 -12.00 -9.50
N ARG A 542 -4.86 -11.02 -10.32
CA ARG A 542 -6.21 -10.49 -10.53
C ARG A 542 -7.13 -11.54 -11.16
N ALA A 543 -8.31 -11.71 -10.58
CA ALA A 543 -9.31 -12.64 -11.10
C ALA A 543 -9.96 -12.15 -12.40
N ASP A 544 -10.10 -10.83 -12.54
CA ASP A 544 -10.61 -10.16 -13.74
C ASP A 544 -9.64 -10.20 -14.93
N ASP A 545 -8.35 -10.42 -14.70
CA ASP A 545 -7.33 -10.52 -15.75
C ASP A 545 -7.19 -11.95 -16.36
N THR A 546 -8.04 -12.91 -15.98
CA THR A 546 -7.86 -14.33 -16.38
C THR A 546 -8.00 -14.59 -17.89
N LEU A 547 -7.08 -15.39 -18.43
CA LEU A 547 -7.13 -15.85 -19.82
C LEU A 547 -7.93 -17.15 -19.90
N ASN A 548 -9.12 -17.13 -20.51
CA ASN A 548 -9.95 -18.33 -20.71
C ASN A 548 -9.75 -18.93 -22.12
N VAL A 549 -8.76 -19.81 -22.25
CA VAL A 549 -8.38 -20.42 -23.53
C VAL A 549 -9.03 -21.79 -23.68
N ALA A 550 -10.03 -21.90 -24.55
CA ALA A 550 -10.79 -23.13 -24.81
C ALA A 550 -11.40 -23.77 -23.56
N GLY A 551 -11.89 -22.95 -22.62
CA GLY A 551 -12.53 -23.40 -21.38
C GLY A 551 -11.55 -23.73 -20.25
N ARG A 552 -10.27 -23.37 -20.38
CA ARG A 552 -9.24 -23.51 -19.35
C ARG A 552 -8.75 -22.11 -18.96
N LYS A 553 -8.72 -21.81 -17.66
CA LYS A 553 -8.27 -20.52 -17.15
C LYS A 553 -6.80 -20.61 -16.76
N VAL A 554 -6.03 -19.56 -17.06
CA VAL A 554 -4.68 -19.33 -16.55
C VAL A 554 -4.54 -17.85 -16.21
N GLY A 555 -3.84 -17.53 -15.13
CA GLY A 555 -3.47 -16.16 -14.84
C GLY A 555 -2.40 -15.67 -15.82
N PRO A 556 -2.45 -14.43 -16.31
CA PRO A 556 -1.37 -13.87 -17.11
C PRO A 556 0.01 -14.01 -16.46
N ALA A 557 0.08 -13.81 -15.14
CA ALA A 557 1.31 -13.92 -14.35
C ALA A 557 1.99 -15.30 -14.46
N GLU A 558 1.23 -16.38 -14.62
CA GLU A 558 1.78 -17.73 -14.75
C GLU A 558 2.45 -17.94 -16.11
N ILE A 559 1.92 -17.29 -17.15
CA ILE A 559 2.54 -17.27 -18.48
C ILE A 559 3.77 -16.36 -18.47
N GLU A 560 3.66 -15.21 -17.81
CA GLU A 560 4.74 -14.24 -17.64
C GLU A 560 5.93 -14.85 -16.90
N GLY A 561 5.70 -15.57 -15.80
CA GLY A 561 6.74 -16.26 -15.04
C GLY A 561 7.55 -17.25 -15.88
N VAL A 562 6.87 -18.13 -16.61
CA VAL A 562 7.55 -19.11 -17.51
C VAL A 562 8.39 -18.42 -18.58
N LEU A 563 7.95 -17.27 -19.09
CA LEU A 563 8.72 -16.51 -20.06
C LEU A 563 9.94 -15.84 -19.42
N ILE A 564 9.78 -15.30 -18.20
CA ILE A 564 10.84 -14.61 -17.45
C ILE A 564 11.96 -15.57 -17.03
N ASP A 565 11.65 -16.85 -16.82
CA ASP A 565 12.65 -17.88 -16.50
C ASP A 565 13.65 -18.16 -17.65
N HIS A 566 13.40 -17.65 -18.86
CA HIS A 566 14.29 -17.81 -19.98
C HIS A 566 15.39 -16.74 -19.99
N ASP A 567 16.68 -17.14 -20.04
CA ASP A 567 17.88 -16.25 -19.99
C ASP A 567 17.87 -15.02 -20.92
N ALA A 568 17.10 -15.07 -22.00
CA ALA A 568 16.97 -13.96 -22.97
C ALA A 568 15.88 -12.94 -22.62
N VAL A 569 15.04 -13.21 -21.63
CA VAL A 569 13.85 -12.41 -21.27
C VAL A 569 14.11 -11.62 -20.00
N ASN A 570 13.88 -10.31 -20.06
CA ASN A 570 14.01 -9.41 -18.92
C ASN A 570 12.65 -9.17 -18.24
N GLN A 571 11.59 -8.97 -19.03
CA GLN A 571 10.22 -8.82 -18.56
C GLN A 571 9.24 -9.42 -19.59
N ALA A 572 8.09 -9.90 -19.13
CA ALA A 572 7.02 -10.41 -19.99
C ALA A 572 5.65 -9.87 -19.54
N VAL A 573 4.73 -9.73 -20.50
CA VAL A 573 3.31 -9.41 -20.28
C VAL A 573 2.45 -10.31 -21.15
N ALA A 574 1.52 -11.04 -20.54
CA ALA A 574 0.56 -11.86 -21.27
C ALA A 574 -0.82 -11.18 -21.30
N VAL A 575 -1.47 -11.20 -22.46
CA VAL A 575 -2.83 -10.70 -22.65
C VAL A 575 -3.68 -11.72 -23.39
N GLY A 576 -4.98 -11.67 -23.11
CA GLY A 576 -5.99 -12.47 -23.78
C GLY A 576 -6.59 -11.67 -24.91
N VAL A 577 -6.64 -12.27 -26.09
CA VAL A 577 -7.17 -11.62 -27.28
C VAL A 577 -8.18 -12.53 -27.94
N ASP A 578 -9.17 -11.96 -28.62
CA ASP A 578 -10.22 -12.74 -29.27
C ASP A 578 -9.64 -13.76 -30.27
N ASP A 579 -10.17 -14.98 -30.22
CA ASP A 579 -9.80 -16.08 -31.11
C ASP A 579 -11.02 -16.90 -31.53
N ASP A 580 -11.29 -16.94 -32.83
CA ASP A 580 -12.45 -17.62 -33.42
C ASP A 580 -12.55 -19.12 -33.08
N THR A 581 -11.45 -19.77 -32.69
CA THR A 581 -11.39 -21.22 -32.46
C THR A 581 -11.45 -21.57 -30.99
N THR A 582 -10.74 -20.82 -30.15
CA THR A 582 -10.53 -21.10 -28.74
C THR A 582 -11.29 -20.15 -27.81
N GLY A 583 -11.97 -19.14 -28.37
CA GLY A 583 -12.58 -18.03 -27.63
C GLY A 583 -11.54 -16.95 -27.37
N THR A 584 -10.48 -17.31 -26.65
CA THR A 584 -9.35 -16.42 -26.33
C THR A 584 -8.05 -17.11 -26.70
N ALA A 585 -7.12 -16.39 -27.34
CA ALA A 585 -5.74 -16.81 -27.52
C ALA A 585 -4.81 -15.98 -26.62
N VAL A 586 -3.69 -16.57 -26.22
CA VAL A 586 -2.65 -15.85 -25.47
C VAL A 586 -1.75 -15.11 -26.46
N VAL A 587 -1.52 -13.82 -26.24
CA VAL A 587 -0.45 -13.05 -26.87
C VAL A 587 0.46 -12.56 -25.76
N ALA A 588 1.77 -12.71 -25.95
CA ALA A 588 2.74 -12.27 -24.96
C ALA A 588 3.72 -11.26 -25.56
N TYR A 589 3.88 -10.14 -24.86
CA TYR A 589 4.90 -9.15 -25.14
C TYR A 589 6.11 -9.42 -24.24
N VAL A 590 7.30 -9.23 -24.79
CA VAL A 590 8.57 -9.60 -24.16
C VAL A 590 9.58 -8.48 -24.34
N VAL A 591 10.15 -8.04 -23.23
CA VAL A 591 11.36 -7.21 -23.21
C VAL A 591 12.54 -8.16 -23.05
N LEU A 592 13.51 -8.05 -23.96
CA LEU A 592 14.68 -8.93 -23.99
C LEU A 592 15.84 -8.37 -23.16
N GLU A 593 16.70 -9.26 -22.68
CA GLU A 593 17.98 -8.92 -22.07
C GLU A 593 18.92 -8.23 -23.09
N PRO A 594 19.77 -7.27 -22.66
CA PRO A 594 20.71 -6.60 -23.55
C PRO A 594 21.62 -7.58 -24.30
N GLY A 595 21.54 -7.56 -25.64
CA GLY A 595 22.36 -8.40 -26.51
C GLY A 595 21.71 -9.72 -26.95
N ALA A 596 20.50 -10.03 -26.48
CA ALA A 596 19.67 -11.09 -27.06
C ALA A 596 19.20 -10.69 -28.48
N ASP A 597 19.08 -11.70 -29.37
CA ASP A 597 18.66 -11.49 -30.76
C ASP A 597 17.13 -11.67 -30.89
N PRO A 598 16.36 -10.64 -31.29
CA PRO A 598 14.90 -10.71 -31.43
C PRO A 598 14.46 -11.46 -32.71
N GLY A 599 14.97 -12.68 -32.90
CA GLY A 599 14.73 -13.52 -34.08
C GLY A 599 13.53 -14.45 -33.95
N ASP A 600 13.07 -14.98 -35.09
CA ASP A 600 11.96 -15.94 -35.15
C ASP A 600 12.25 -17.23 -34.38
N ASP A 601 13.53 -17.64 -34.31
CA ASP A 601 13.96 -18.82 -33.56
C ASP A 601 13.69 -18.65 -32.06
N LEU A 602 14.02 -17.48 -31.49
CA LEU A 602 13.75 -17.16 -30.09
C LEU A 602 12.24 -17.03 -29.81
N ARG A 603 11.46 -16.44 -30.73
CA ARG A 603 10.00 -16.39 -30.59
C ARG A 603 9.41 -17.80 -30.50
N GLU A 604 9.84 -18.71 -31.36
CA GLU A 604 9.34 -20.09 -31.36
C GLU A 604 9.78 -20.88 -30.12
N GLU A 605 11.01 -20.65 -29.65
CA GLU A 605 11.53 -21.20 -28.39
C GLU A 605 10.68 -20.77 -27.20
N LEU A 606 10.43 -19.47 -27.02
CA LEU A 606 9.60 -18.94 -25.93
C LEU A 606 8.14 -19.46 -26.00
N ARG A 607 7.57 -19.56 -27.21
CA ARG A 607 6.24 -20.15 -27.39
C ARG A 607 6.20 -21.62 -27.03
N ALA A 608 7.26 -22.37 -27.38
CA ALA A 608 7.37 -23.77 -27.05
C ALA A 608 7.48 -23.97 -25.54
N LEU A 609 8.30 -23.15 -24.86
CA LEU A 609 8.48 -23.17 -23.40
C LEU A 609 7.14 -23.06 -22.66
N VAL A 610 6.35 -22.01 -22.94
CA VAL A 610 5.01 -21.86 -22.33
C VAL A 610 4.09 -23.03 -22.68
N GLY A 611 4.16 -23.53 -23.91
CA GLY A 611 3.36 -24.68 -24.35
C GLY A 611 3.77 -26.01 -23.73
N GLU A 612 5.01 -26.15 -23.25
CA GLU A 612 5.52 -27.32 -22.54
C GLU A 612 5.10 -27.29 -21.07
N GLU A 613 5.22 -26.14 -20.41
CA GLU A 613 4.86 -25.95 -18.99
C GLU A 613 3.34 -25.95 -18.77
N HIS A 614 2.62 -25.06 -19.44
CA HIS A 614 1.17 -24.90 -19.24
C HIS A 614 0.32 -25.76 -20.19
N GLY A 615 0.97 -26.34 -21.20
CA GLY A 615 0.32 -27.19 -22.18
C GLY A 615 -0.15 -26.45 -23.43
N LYS A 616 -0.42 -27.24 -24.48
CA LYS A 616 -0.61 -26.76 -25.85
C LYS A 616 -1.65 -25.64 -26.05
N PRO A 617 -2.78 -25.57 -25.32
CA PRO A 617 -3.74 -24.47 -25.48
C PRO A 617 -3.19 -23.11 -25.08
N PHE A 618 -2.33 -23.04 -24.05
CA PHE A 618 -1.79 -21.78 -23.54
C PHE A 618 -0.52 -21.33 -24.24
N ARG A 619 0.00 -22.16 -25.15
CA ARG A 619 1.08 -21.77 -26.05
C ARG A 619 0.71 -20.45 -26.75
N PRO A 620 1.48 -19.36 -26.56
CA PRO A 620 1.14 -18.07 -27.12
C PRO A 620 0.95 -18.16 -28.64
N ARG A 621 -0.09 -17.50 -29.14
CA ARG A 621 -0.31 -17.31 -30.57
C ARG A 621 0.85 -16.52 -31.15
N GLU A 622 1.24 -15.46 -30.44
CA GLU A 622 2.31 -14.56 -30.82
C GLU A 622 3.16 -14.22 -29.59
N ILE A 623 4.48 -14.14 -29.82
CA ILE A 623 5.41 -13.44 -28.95
C ILE A 623 5.77 -12.17 -29.70
N LEU A 624 5.66 -11.01 -29.06
CA LEU A 624 5.97 -9.70 -29.61
C LEU A 624 7.11 -9.08 -28.80
N PHE A 625 8.12 -8.52 -29.47
CA PHE A 625 9.28 -7.96 -28.77
C PHE A 625 9.14 -6.45 -28.70
N VAL A 626 9.26 -5.89 -27.51
CA VAL A 626 9.14 -4.45 -27.23
C VAL A 626 10.31 -3.98 -26.37
N GLN A 627 10.52 -2.68 -26.30
CA GLN A 627 11.61 -2.11 -25.50
C GLN A 627 11.22 -1.94 -24.03
N GLU A 628 9.94 -1.65 -23.75
CA GLU A 628 9.40 -1.45 -22.42
C GLU A 628 7.88 -1.65 -22.42
N PHE A 629 7.29 -1.74 -21.23
CA PHE A 629 5.85 -1.87 -21.02
C PHE A 629 5.25 -0.59 -20.43
N PRO A 630 3.98 -0.28 -20.75
CA PRO A 630 3.26 0.82 -20.12
C PRO A 630 3.04 0.49 -18.65
N LYS A 631 3.58 1.33 -17.78
CA LYS A 631 3.47 1.19 -16.32
C LYS A 631 2.68 2.37 -15.75
N THR A 632 1.90 2.10 -14.72
CA THR A 632 1.40 3.14 -13.83
C THR A 632 2.60 3.76 -13.12
N GLN A 633 2.40 4.94 -12.56
CA GLN A 633 3.41 5.55 -11.70
C GLN A 633 3.71 4.77 -10.40
N SER A 634 2.84 3.83 -10.02
CA SER A 634 3.13 2.84 -8.96
C SER A 634 3.95 1.64 -9.45
N GLY A 635 4.44 1.68 -10.70
CA GLY A 635 5.24 0.63 -11.33
C GLY A 635 4.42 -0.56 -11.87
N LYS A 636 3.08 -0.55 -11.75
CA LYS A 636 2.22 -1.66 -12.19
C LYS A 636 1.97 -1.62 -13.69
N ILE A 637 2.04 -2.76 -14.36
CA ILE A 637 1.79 -2.85 -15.81
C ILE A 637 0.30 -2.64 -16.11
N ILE A 638 -0.01 -1.78 -17.09
CA ILE A 638 -1.40 -1.47 -17.50
C ILE A 638 -1.89 -2.51 -18.53
N ARG A 639 -2.15 -3.76 -18.11
CA ARG A 639 -2.52 -4.87 -19.02
C ARG A 639 -3.72 -4.59 -19.91
N ARG A 640 -4.76 -3.93 -19.39
CA ARG A 640 -5.94 -3.54 -20.20
C ARG A 640 -5.56 -2.72 -21.43
N ALA A 641 -4.59 -1.81 -21.28
CA ALA A 641 -4.17 -0.94 -22.37
C ALA A 641 -3.35 -1.71 -23.41
N VAL A 642 -2.52 -2.66 -22.96
CA VAL A 642 -1.78 -3.58 -23.84
C VAL A 642 -2.75 -4.43 -24.66
N SER A 643 -3.80 -4.98 -24.04
CA SER A 643 -4.82 -5.77 -24.71
C SER A 643 -5.61 -4.96 -25.73
N ALA A 644 -6.13 -3.79 -25.32
CA ALA A 644 -6.89 -2.90 -26.18
C ALA A 644 -6.08 -2.45 -27.40
N VAL A 645 -4.81 -2.09 -27.22
CA VAL A 645 -3.95 -1.69 -28.34
C VAL A 645 -3.73 -2.83 -29.33
N TYR A 646 -3.51 -4.05 -28.84
CA TYR A 646 -3.37 -5.21 -29.73
C TYR A 646 -4.62 -5.44 -30.59
N GLU A 647 -5.81 -5.25 -30.02
CA GLU A 647 -7.09 -5.42 -30.71
C GLU A 647 -7.49 -4.19 -31.55
N GLY A 648 -6.70 -3.12 -31.51
CA GLY A 648 -6.97 -1.87 -32.21
C GLY A 648 -8.12 -1.05 -31.60
N GLU A 649 -8.41 -1.30 -30.32
CA GLU A 649 -9.41 -0.61 -29.52
C GLU A 649 -8.84 0.63 -28.79
N ASP A 650 -9.73 1.43 -28.22
CA ASP A 650 -9.35 2.57 -27.40
C ASP A 650 -8.87 2.08 -26.03
N PRO A 651 -7.60 2.35 -25.63
CA PRO A 651 -7.07 1.89 -24.34
C PRO A 651 -7.73 2.55 -23.11
N GLY A 652 -8.59 3.56 -23.30
CA GLY A 652 -9.29 4.25 -22.23
C GLY A 652 -8.41 5.29 -21.52
N ASP A 653 -8.70 5.60 -20.26
CA ASP A 653 -7.90 6.59 -19.50
C ASP A 653 -6.49 6.06 -19.23
N LEU A 654 -5.49 6.89 -19.53
CA LEU A 654 -4.06 6.63 -19.44
C LEU A 654 -3.34 7.64 -18.54
N SER A 655 -4.08 8.51 -17.84
CA SER A 655 -3.58 9.59 -16.98
C SER A 655 -2.61 9.15 -15.88
N SER A 656 -2.74 7.91 -15.41
CA SER A 656 -1.90 7.32 -14.35
C SER A 656 -0.60 6.67 -14.86
N MET A 657 -0.32 6.75 -16.15
CA MET A 657 0.81 6.09 -16.79
C MET A 657 2.09 6.94 -16.73
N GLU A 658 3.21 6.31 -16.38
CA GLU A 658 4.52 6.97 -16.28
C GLU A 658 5.19 7.16 -17.65
N ASN A 659 5.00 6.21 -18.58
CA ASN A 659 5.73 6.16 -19.85
C ASN A 659 4.79 5.97 -21.07
N PRO A 660 4.20 7.07 -21.57
CA PRO A 660 3.28 6.99 -22.71
C PRO A 660 3.87 6.48 -24.02
N GLU A 661 5.18 6.63 -24.25
CA GLU A 661 5.81 6.16 -25.48
C GLU A 661 5.79 4.63 -25.61
N ALA A 662 5.72 3.89 -24.49
CA ALA A 662 5.63 2.44 -24.48
C ALA A 662 4.41 1.90 -25.22
N LEU A 663 3.27 2.61 -25.17
CA LEU A 663 2.04 2.21 -25.86
C LEU A 663 2.18 2.28 -27.37
N GLU A 664 2.92 3.25 -27.89
CA GLU A 664 3.17 3.34 -29.33
C GLU A 664 4.12 2.22 -29.77
N ALA A 665 5.13 1.89 -28.97
CA ALA A 665 6.01 0.75 -29.24
C ALA A 665 5.26 -0.59 -29.24
N ILE A 666 4.27 -0.74 -28.34
CA ILE A 666 3.35 -1.90 -28.35
C ILE A 666 2.53 -1.90 -29.63
N ARG A 667 1.93 -0.77 -30.00
CA ARG A 667 1.13 -0.62 -31.23
C ARG A 667 1.91 -0.92 -32.50
N GLU A 668 3.18 -0.54 -32.56
CA GLU A 668 4.06 -0.84 -33.71
C GLU A 668 4.45 -2.33 -33.79
N ALA A 669 4.44 -3.03 -32.64
CA ALA A 669 4.76 -4.44 -32.54
C ALA A 669 3.56 -5.37 -32.79
N SER A 670 2.33 -4.92 -32.46
CA SER A 670 1.05 -5.58 -32.78
C SER A 670 0.76 -5.60 -34.28
#